data_AF-A0A6G4X9A5-F1
#
_entry.id   AF-A0A6G4X9A5-F1
#
_cell.length_a   1.000
_cell.length_b   1.000
_cell.length_c   1.000
_cell.angle_alpha   90.00
_cell.angle_beta   90.00
_cell.angle_gamma   90.00
#
_symmetry.space_group_name_H-M   'P 1'
#
loop_
_entity.id
_entity.type
_entity.pdbx_description
1 polymer ?
#
loop_
_entity_poly.entity_id
_entity_poly.type
_entity_poly.pdbx_seq_one_letter_code
_entity_poly.pdbx_strand_id
1 'polypeptide(L)'
;MSGPAGPSPAPQLSLNLLGGFAAVREDGVDIPRRWRRSTAQTLVKLLAVAPGLRRHREHVMDLLWPGVPMEAAARNLRVTLHAARHALEPDLAPRSPSSYLLSDGDLLLLAPGRVRVDTEEAEVAARTALASGDADALAAVVEVLRYELLPEDRYADWAAERRRHIEVLRERLVRTLAERLLAAGRTDEAVDVLLEAVERTPTDEAAHLLLARTWCRMGRPRQAIRQYHACREALADELGMRPGTEFENVHRDALAALDAPSTRAAARPVPLPAAIRRPEPLPLFGRERPLDLLVRHATSNPDDTPLVVLRGEAGIGKTRLAAEAARRAAEAGVQVLWGTGHEAEGQTPYGVFADALDGHLVQCGADERARLSAEHVGLAALVPALGAGPLAAATPEEERARLFRAVDGVLADLASGGPVLVVLDDLHAADIESLGLLHHLVRTTHTQRRRFIATYRDDMLEPDAPRRHVLDGINRQRMAVDVDLLRLSRADCAGLASAASNRSGRDIDRKAGSQLFRLSLGNPLFALELATGPAVDLARLAPAYPTPGEPVPDAVPDNIRRLVRGRLARLPDDTRRILHALSLAAGAAVSLTAIEAVAERGLHPPLSGPEVTVALDAAVLVGVIEERDVVLGGRSTLGYAFRHPLVRLACAEQMSRASRRRIHQAYADVVLRLRPDAVDALAHHMTLAEDARAPVHLRAAADRAASLFANDSACAYYRELVDLLDARDPSAAPEARLAWGLVLRRAARYAEAEAVLRRAYDDLMAAADHVQALRVAVSLAEALGRAGRPLEGLEVLEAAPQSSLSEASDRAGRDLACGALNFNAGRYDEALAALGRAEDETVNLDENGRAPLRARLFTIRAAAHLVSGRLRESRAATEEALRTAEATQDATLLSGALSVVGELAREEGRVEDARDIARRAVTTARRTGDPTLLAFDQSNLAGAELLAGDQVRATALSNSAVRLARSLGPSWVLPYALVCRAEVELRCGRLPEAEAALEECAEAVELTRDPQVLEGMRRLSVELSAARSGSRHPGHR
;
A
#
# COMPACT_ATOMS: atom_id res chain seq x y z
N MET A 1 -72.09 19.16 -43.48
CA MET A 1 -70.85 19.46 -44.22
C MET A 1 -69.86 20.06 -43.24
N SER A 2 -69.06 19.20 -42.61
CA SER A 2 -67.93 19.59 -41.77
C SER A 2 -66.68 19.32 -42.61
N GLY A 3 -65.94 20.38 -42.95
CA GLY A 3 -64.71 20.28 -43.75
C GLY A 3 -63.66 19.40 -43.06
N PRO A 4 -62.74 18.78 -43.82
CA PRO A 4 -61.70 17.94 -43.26
C PRO A 4 -60.81 18.75 -42.32
N ALA A 5 -60.65 18.26 -41.09
CA ALA A 5 -59.71 18.79 -40.11
C ALA A 5 -58.31 18.84 -40.74
N GLY A 6 -57.66 20.01 -40.67
CA GLY A 6 -56.27 20.15 -41.09
C GLY A 6 -55.35 19.16 -40.34
N PRO A 7 -54.17 18.84 -40.90
CA PRO A 7 -53.26 17.89 -40.27
C PRO A 7 -52.97 18.34 -38.83
N SER A 8 -53.20 17.45 -37.86
CA SER A 8 -52.84 17.71 -36.48
C SER A 8 -51.35 18.05 -36.40
N PRO A 9 -50.94 19.06 -35.62
CA PRO A 9 -49.55 19.44 -35.51
C PRO A 9 -48.74 18.24 -34.99
N ALA A 10 -47.62 17.92 -35.64
CA ALA A 10 -46.73 16.85 -35.20
C ALA A 10 -46.33 17.02 -33.72
N PRO A 11 -46.28 15.93 -32.93
CA PRO A 11 -46.00 15.97 -31.48
C PRO A 11 -44.59 16.51 -31.21
N GLN A 12 -44.27 16.86 -29.96
CA GLN A 12 -42.92 17.32 -29.61
C GLN A 12 -41.92 16.16 -29.59
N LEU A 13 -40.71 16.39 -30.12
CA LEU A 13 -39.59 15.45 -30.07
C LEU A 13 -38.55 15.93 -29.05
N SER A 14 -38.17 15.08 -28.10
CA SER A 14 -37.08 15.33 -27.15
C SER A 14 -35.88 14.45 -27.50
N LEU A 15 -34.71 15.06 -27.64
CA LEU A 15 -33.43 14.38 -27.84
C LEU A 15 -32.62 14.48 -26.56
N ASN A 16 -32.26 13.33 -26.01
CA ASN A 16 -31.36 13.22 -24.88
C ASN A 16 -29.97 12.91 -25.42
N LEU A 17 -29.00 13.74 -25.06
CA LEU A 17 -27.59 13.56 -25.38
C LEU A 17 -26.77 13.33 -24.11
N LEU A 18 -27.21 13.81 -22.94
CA LEU A 18 -26.58 13.61 -21.65
C LEU A 18 -26.91 12.20 -21.12
N GLY A 19 -25.88 11.41 -20.83
CA GLY A 19 -26.02 10.04 -20.34
C GLY A 19 -26.32 8.98 -21.41
N GLY A 20 -26.31 9.38 -22.69
CA GLY A 20 -26.51 8.49 -23.83
C GLY A 20 -27.58 8.98 -24.79
N PHE A 21 -27.44 8.63 -26.07
CA PHE A 21 -28.39 9.10 -27.09
C PHE A 21 -29.75 8.41 -27.01
N ALA A 22 -30.81 9.19 -26.80
CA ALA A 22 -32.19 8.74 -26.94
C ALA A 22 -33.05 9.80 -27.62
N ALA A 23 -34.08 9.35 -28.34
CA ALA A 23 -35.08 10.20 -28.95
C ALA A 23 -36.46 9.76 -28.46
N VAL A 24 -37.27 10.68 -27.94
CA VAL A 24 -38.58 10.39 -27.35
C VAL A 24 -39.60 11.36 -27.94
N ARG A 25 -40.71 10.82 -28.46
CA ARG A 25 -41.86 11.63 -28.88
C ARG A 25 -42.89 11.70 -27.76
N GLU A 26 -43.51 12.86 -27.64
CA GLU A 26 -44.54 13.13 -26.62
C GLU A 26 -45.79 12.25 -26.78
N ASP A 27 -46.11 11.80 -28.00
CA ASP A 27 -47.24 10.91 -28.29
C ASP A 27 -46.98 9.44 -27.93
N GLY A 28 -45.82 9.12 -27.34
CA GLY A 28 -45.46 7.78 -26.89
C GLY A 28 -45.07 6.81 -28.00
N VAL A 29 -44.88 7.29 -29.23
CA VAL A 29 -44.34 6.47 -30.33
C VAL A 29 -42.91 6.06 -30.00
N ASP A 30 -42.67 4.75 -29.96
CA ASP A 30 -41.36 4.19 -29.65
C ASP A 30 -40.38 4.46 -30.79
N ILE A 31 -39.29 5.18 -30.48
CA ILE A 31 -38.16 5.36 -31.39
C ILE A 31 -37.06 4.41 -30.91
N PRO A 32 -36.69 3.40 -31.71
CA PRO A 32 -35.66 2.44 -31.33
C PRO A 32 -34.34 3.13 -30.96
N ARG A 33 -33.69 2.70 -29.88
CA ARG A 33 -32.35 3.18 -29.49
C ARG A 33 -31.28 2.88 -30.54
N ARG A 34 -31.46 1.84 -31.34
CA ARG A 34 -30.57 1.47 -32.46
C ARG A 34 -31.30 1.64 -33.78
N TRP A 35 -30.77 2.50 -34.64
CA TRP A 35 -31.38 2.76 -35.94
C TRP A 35 -30.85 1.79 -36.99
N ARG A 36 -31.66 1.50 -38.02
CA ARG A 36 -31.26 0.62 -39.13
C ARG A 36 -29.99 1.07 -39.84
N ARG A 37 -29.67 2.37 -39.80
CA ARG A 37 -28.39 2.93 -40.23
C ARG A 37 -27.81 3.80 -39.13
N SER A 38 -26.61 3.44 -38.67
CA SER A 38 -25.85 4.21 -37.68
C SER A 38 -25.51 5.63 -38.17
N THR A 39 -25.25 5.82 -39.46
CA THR A 39 -24.99 7.14 -40.06
C THR A 39 -26.20 8.08 -39.95
N ALA A 40 -27.42 7.55 -39.95
CA ALA A 40 -28.64 8.35 -39.79
C ALA A 40 -28.78 8.86 -38.35
N GLN A 41 -28.43 8.03 -37.37
CA GLN A 41 -28.38 8.41 -35.97
C GLN A 41 -27.27 9.44 -35.72
N THR A 42 -26.09 9.22 -36.33
CA THR A 42 -24.95 10.15 -36.25
C THR A 42 -25.29 11.51 -36.85
N LEU A 43 -26.01 11.56 -37.98
CA LEU A 43 -26.49 12.82 -38.58
C LEU A 43 -27.33 13.64 -37.58
N VAL A 44 -28.24 12.99 -36.85
CA VAL A 44 -29.11 13.67 -35.88
C VAL A 44 -28.30 14.14 -34.67
N LYS A 45 -27.37 13.32 -34.16
CA LYS A 45 -26.42 13.74 -33.11
C LYS A 45 -25.60 14.96 -33.52
N LEU A 46 -25.05 14.94 -34.74
CA LEU A 46 -24.22 16.02 -35.30
C LEU A 46 -24.99 17.34 -35.38
N LEU A 47 -26.26 17.30 -35.79
CA LEU A 47 -27.13 18.48 -35.76
C LEU A 47 -27.49 18.89 -34.33
N ALA A 48 -27.74 17.94 -33.43
CA ALA A 48 -28.12 18.21 -32.05
C ALA A 48 -26.99 18.83 -31.21
N VAL A 49 -25.72 18.57 -31.54
CA VAL A 49 -24.56 19.22 -30.91
C VAL A 49 -24.16 20.54 -31.59
N ALA A 50 -24.77 20.87 -32.74
CA ALA A 50 -24.44 22.05 -33.50
C ALA A 50 -25.10 23.32 -32.93
N PRO A 51 -24.42 24.47 -32.95
CA PRO A 51 -25.03 25.74 -32.56
C PRO A 51 -26.30 26.05 -33.36
N GLY A 52 -27.41 26.30 -32.66
CA GLY A 52 -28.72 26.58 -33.28
C GLY A 52 -29.31 25.40 -34.04
N LEU A 53 -28.90 24.17 -33.67
CA LEU A 53 -29.36 22.90 -34.22
C LEU A 53 -29.27 22.79 -35.75
N ARG A 54 -28.32 23.49 -36.37
CA ARG A 54 -28.19 23.60 -37.83
C ARG A 54 -26.75 23.47 -38.30
N ARG A 55 -26.54 22.83 -39.45
CA ARG A 55 -25.23 22.73 -40.11
C ARG A 55 -25.36 22.77 -41.63
N HIS A 56 -24.28 23.21 -42.29
CA HIS A 56 -24.17 23.19 -43.74
C HIS A 56 -24.07 21.76 -44.27
N ARG A 57 -24.75 21.48 -45.39
CA ARG A 57 -24.76 20.16 -46.02
C ARG A 57 -23.37 19.66 -46.36
N GLU A 58 -22.51 20.55 -46.85
CA GLU A 58 -21.12 20.22 -47.19
C GLU A 58 -20.32 19.79 -45.96
N HIS A 59 -20.48 20.49 -44.84
CA HIS A 59 -19.80 20.16 -43.60
C HIS A 59 -20.28 18.82 -43.00
N VAL A 60 -21.58 18.54 -43.12
CA VAL A 60 -22.15 17.23 -42.74
C VAL A 60 -21.57 16.11 -43.61
N MET A 61 -21.40 16.36 -44.91
CA MET A 61 -20.79 15.39 -45.83
C MET A 61 -19.34 15.09 -45.46
N ASP A 62 -18.54 16.12 -45.20
CA ASP A 62 -17.14 15.99 -44.81
C ASP A 62 -16.96 15.23 -43.49
N LEU A 63 -17.82 15.51 -42.50
CA LEU A 63 -17.75 14.85 -41.18
C LEU A 63 -18.21 13.39 -41.20
N LEU A 64 -19.25 13.05 -41.98
CA LEU A 64 -19.77 11.67 -42.04
C LEU A 64 -19.01 10.77 -43.01
N TRP A 65 -18.42 11.34 -44.07
CA TRP A 65 -17.71 10.62 -45.13
C TRP A 65 -16.42 11.33 -45.53
N PRO A 66 -15.43 11.44 -44.62
CA PRO A 66 -14.17 12.10 -44.91
C PRO A 66 -13.45 11.44 -46.09
N GLY A 67 -12.96 12.25 -47.04
CA GLY A 67 -12.21 11.79 -48.22
C GLY A 67 -13.07 11.20 -49.35
N VAL A 68 -14.41 11.19 -49.23
CA VAL A 68 -15.31 10.76 -50.32
C VAL A 68 -15.60 11.95 -51.26
N PRO A 69 -15.55 11.76 -52.60
CA PRO A 69 -15.88 12.83 -53.55
C PRO A 69 -17.27 13.41 -53.32
N MET A 70 -17.41 14.73 -53.49
CA MET A 70 -18.60 15.50 -53.12
C MET A 70 -19.91 14.96 -53.70
N GLU A 71 -19.89 14.51 -54.96
CA GLU A 71 -21.08 13.93 -55.60
C GLU A 71 -21.53 12.62 -54.96
N ALA A 72 -20.58 11.79 -54.52
CA ALA A 72 -20.86 10.53 -53.84
C ALA A 72 -21.34 10.78 -52.40
N ALA A 73 -20.71 11.72 -51.69
CA ALA A 73 -21.15 12.14 -50.36
C ALA A 73 -22.56 12.76 -50.39
N ALA A 74 -22.90 13.53 -51.43
CA ALA A 74 -24.24 14.07 -51.63
C ALA A 74 -25.31 12.98 -51.85
N ARG A 75 -24.98 11.91 -52.58
CA ARG A 75 -25.88 10.74 -52.71
C ARG A 75 -26.06 10.03 -51.37
N ASN A 76 -24.98 9.80 -50.63
CA ASN A 76 -25.02 9.17 -49.31
C ASN A 76 -25.80 10.01 -48.30
N LEU A 77 -25.68 11.34 -48.37
CA LEU A 77 -26.44 12.27 -47.53
C LEU A 77 -27.94 12.16 -47.80
N ARG A 78 -28.38 12.11 -49.07
CA ARG A 78 -29.82 11.93 -49.41
C ARG A 78 -30.39 10.66 -48.79
N VAL A 79 -29.64 9.56 -48.89
CA VAL A 79 -30.03 8.24 -48.34
C VAL A 79 -30.07 8.26 -46.81
N THR A 80 -29.08 8.90 -46.18
CA THR A 80 -28.97 9.02 -44.72
C THR A 80 -30.05 9.94 -44.15
N LEU A 81 -30.33 11.06 -44.82
CA LEU A 81 -31.39 12.00 -44.47
C LEU A 81 -32.77 11.34 -44.55
N HIS A 82 -33.03 10.54 -45.59
CA HIS A 82 -34.27 9.77 -45.71
C HIS A 82 -34.42 8.77 -44.56
N ALA A 83 -33.36 8.03 -44.22
CA ALA A 83 -33.37 7.09 -43.11
C ALA A 83 -33.55 7.77 -41.74
N ALA A 84 -32.93 8.93 -41.51
CA ALA A 84 -33.09 9.71 -40.27
C ALA A 84 -34.52 10.23 -40.10
N ARG A 85 -35.13 10.74 -41.18
CA ARG A 85 -36.52 11.19 -41.19
C ARG A 85 -37.50 10.08 -40.80
N HIS A 86 -37.36 8.89 -41.39
CA HIS A 86 -38.24 7.76 -41.05
C HIS A 86 -37.94 7.12 -39.69
N ALA A 87 -36.74 7.32 -39.13
CA ALA A 87 -36.45 6.89 -37.77
C ALA A 87 -37.14 7.79 -36.72
N LEU A 88 -37.15 9.11 -36.95
CA LEU A 88 -37.81 10.08 -36.07
C LEU A 88 -39.33 10.17 -36.30
N GLU A 89 -39.78 9.96 -37.54
CA GLU A 89 -41.18 9.97 -37.97
C GLU A 89 -41.53 8.65 -38.71
N PRO A 90 -41.75 7.54 -37.98
CA PRO A 90 -42.11 6.25 -38.60
C PRO A 90 -43.41 6.31 -39.42
N ASP A 91 -44.30 7.22 -39.03
CA ASP A 91 -45.60 7.58 -39.61
C ASP A 91 -45.51 8.57 -40.79
N LEU A 92 -44.31 9.00 -41.19
CA LEU A 92 -44.11 9.93 -42.29
C LEU A 92 -44.58 9.36 -43.64
N ALA A 93 -45.58 10.02 -44.25
CA ALA A 93 -46.08 9.63 -45.56
C ALA A 93 -44.99 9.76 -46.65
N PRO A 94 -44.95 8.86 -47.66
CA PRO A 94 -43.94 8.90 -48.71
C PRO A 94 -43.87 10.27 -49.40
N ARG A 95 -42.65 10.79 -49.57
CA ARG A 95 -42.35 12.11 -50.20
C ARG A 95 -42.91 13.34 -49.45
N SER A 96 -43.38 13.19 -48.21
CA SER A 96 -43.76 14.32 -47.36
C SER A 96 -42.54 14.96 -46.70
N PRO A 97 -42.54 16.28 -46.46
CA PRO A 97 -41.50 16.92 -45.65
C PRO A 97 -41.57 16.43 -44.21
N SER A 98 -40.41 16.24 -43.58
CA SER A 98 -40.31 15.87 -42.17
C SER A 98 -40.63 17.06 -41.28
N SER A 99 -41.32 16.81 -40.17
CA SER A 99 -41.68 17.79 -39.16
C SER A 99 -40.52 18.12 -38.21
N TYR A 100 -39.56 17.21 -38.05
CA TYR A 100 -38.40 17.37 -37.16
C TYR A 100 -37.08 17.68 -37.86
N LEU A 101 -36.85 17.19 -39.08
CA LEU A 101 -35.57 17.31 -39.80
C LEU A 101 -35.75 18.06 -41.13
N LEU A 102 -35.52 19.36 -41.07
CA LEU A 102 -35.77 20.31 -42.14
C LEU A 102 -34.55 20.46 -43.07
N SER A 103 -34.82 20.92 -44.29
CA SER A 103 -33.79 21.31 -45.25
C SER A 103 -34.13 22.71 -45.75
N ASP A 104 -33.24 23.66 -45.50
CA ASP A 104 -33.39 25.06 -45.92
C ASP A 104 -32.17 25.45 -46.76
N GLY A 105 -32.33 25.41 -48.08
CA GLY A 105 -31.22 25.52 -49.03
C GLY A 105 -30.09 24.53 -48.72
N ASP A 106 -28.91 25.08 -48.45
CA ASP A 106 -27.70 24.33 -48.10
C ASP A 106 -27.54 24.04 -46.60
N LEU A 107 -28.56 24.34 -45.79
CA LEU A 107 -28.59 24.02 -44.37
C LEU A 107 -29.49 22.80 -44.08
N LEU A 108 -29.03 21.95 -43.17
CA LEU A 108 -29.84 20.96 -42.48
C LEU A 108 -30.04 21.43 -41.04
N LEU A 109 -31.26 21.29 -40.53
CA LEU A 109 -31.58 21.71 -39.17
C LEU A 109 -32.64 20.84 -38.53
N LEU A 110 -32.56 20.71 -37.21
CA LEU A 110 -33.65 20.21 -36.39
C LEU A 110 -34.67 21.35 -36.19
N ALA A 111 -35.95 21.04 -36.34
CA ALA A 111 -37.02 22.03 -36.37
C ALA A 111 -37.12 22.81 -35.05
N PRO A 112 -36.82 24.13 -35.04
CA PRO A 112 -36.88 24.93 -33.83
C PRO A 112 -38.31 24.95 -33.25
N GLY A 113 -38.44 24.74 -31.94
CA GLY A 113 -39.74 24.70 -31.25
C GLY A 113 -40.50 23.37 -31.39
N ARG A 114 -40.08 22.46 -32.28
CA ARG A 114 -40.61 21.08 -32.38
C ARG A 114 -39.66 20.05 -31.81
N VAL A 115 -38.35 20.31 -31.90
CA VAL A 115 -37.30 19.48 -31.31
C VAL A 115 -36.72 20.19 -30.10
N ARG A 116 -36.71 19.50 -28.97
CA ARG A 116 -36.04 19.89 -27.72
C ARG A 116 -34.79 19.04 -27.55
N VAL A 117 -33.70 19.66 -27.14
CA VAL A 117 -32.44 18.96 -26.86
C VAL A 117 -32.06 19.27 -25.43
N ASP A 118 -31.85 18.23 -24.63
CA ASP A 118 -31.54 18.33 -23.20
C ASP A 118 -30.36 19.27 -22.90
N THR A 119 -29.32 19.30 -23.74
CA THR A 119 -28.19 20.22 -23.59
C THR A 119 -28.55 21.69 -23.79
N GLU A 120 -29.43 22.02 -24.75
CA GLU A 120 -29.89 23.41 -24.94
C GLU A 120 -30.80 23.84 -23.78
N GLU A 121 -31.64 22.93 -23.28
CA GLU A 121 -32.48 23.17 -22.12
C GLU A 121 -31.64 23.38 -20.85
N ALA A 122 -30.62 22.53 -20.63
CA ALA A 122 -29.68 22.66 -19.54
C ALA A 122 -28.90 23.98 -19.61
N GLU A 123 -28.52 24.46 -20.79
CA GLU A 123 -27.86 25.77 -20.98
C GLU A 123 -28.77 26.96 -20.68
N VAL A 124 -30.05 26.88 -21.06
CA VAL A 124 -31.06 27.90 -20.71
C VAL A 124 -31.29 27.91 -19.20
N ALA A 125 -31.42 26.74 -18.59
CA ALA A 125 -31.58 26.58 -17.15
C ALA A 125 -30.33 27.09 -16.40
N ALA A 126 -29.13 26.76 -16.87
CA ALA A 126 -27.86 27.23 -16.34
C ALA A 126 -27.75 28.75 -16.35
N ARG A 127 -28.11 29.41 -17.47
CA ARG A 127 -28.12 30.87 -17.56
C ARG A 127 -29.09 31.50 -16.57
N THR A 128 -30.26 30.89 -16.40
CA THR A 128 -31.29 31.37 -15.47
C THR A 128 -30.84 31.21 -14.02
N ALA A 129 -30.28 30.05 -13.67
CA ALA A 129 -29.76 29.75 -12.33
C ALA A 129 -28.54 30.62 -11.97
N LEU A 130 -27.62 30.85 -12.91
CA LEU A 130 -26.49 31.76 -12.72
C LEU A 130 -26.94 33.21 -12.51
N ALA A 131 -28.02 33.64 -13.19
CA ALA A 131 -28.57 34.98 -13.04
C ALA A 131 -29.34 35.17 -11.73
N SER A 132 -30.10 34.16 -11.28
CA SER A 132 -30.83 34.22 -10.01
C SER A 132 -29.89 34.10 -8.81
N GLY A 133 -28.81 33.32 -8.95
CA GLY A 133 -27.89 33.00 -7.84
C GLY A 133 -28.51 32.09 -6.77
N ASP A 134 -29.65 31.47 -7.06
CA ASP A 134 -30.35 30.54 -6.17
C ASP A 134 -29.60 29.19 -6.11
N ALA A 135 -29.23 28.77 -4.90
CA ALA A 135 -28.43 27.57 -4.68
C ALA A 135 -29.17 26.30 -5.11
N ASP A 136 -30.49 26.21 -4.87
CA ASP A 136 -31.24 25.00 -5.21
C ASP A 136 -31.46 24.89 -6.73
N ALA A 137 -31.70 26.02 -7.40
CA ALA A 137 -31.73 26.09 -8.86
C ALA A 137 -30.38 25.73 -9.50
N LEU A 138 -29.27 26.18 -8.92
CA LEU A 138 -27.92 25.83 -9.38
C LEU A 138 -27.63 24.33 -9.17
N ALA A 139 -27.98 23.77 -8.01
CA ALA A 139 -27.81 22.35 -7.69
C ALA A 139 -28.60 21.45 -8.66
N ALA A 140 -29.85 21.81 -8.97
CA ALA A 140 -30.68 21.08 -9.93
C ALA A 140 -30.03 20.99 -11.33
N VAL A 141 -29.42 22.10 -11.80
CA VAL A 141 -28.75 22.10 -13.11
C VAL A 141 -27.42 21.35 -13.08
N VAL A 142 -26.66 21.45 -11.98
CA VAL A 142 -25.41 20.68 -11.80
C VAL A 142 -25.69 19.18 -11.84
N GLU A 143 -26.79 18.71 -11.23
CA GLU A 143 -27.17 17.30 -11.25
C GLU A 143 -27.53 16.81 -12.67
N VAL A 144 -28.23 17.63 -13.46
CA VAL A 144 -28.51 17.30 -14.88
C VAL A 144 -27.23 17.23 -15.71
N LEU A 145 -26.32 18.19 -15.51
CA LEU A 145 -25.02 18.24 -16.20
C LEU A 145 -23.98 17.28 -15.60
N ARG A 146 -24.38 16.41 -14.67
CA ARG A 146 -23.52 15.38 -14.10
C ARG A 146 -23.20 14.29 -15.11
N TYR A 147 -24.12 14.02 -16.05
CA TYR A 147 -23.97 12.97 -17.05
C TYR A 147 -23.08 13.42 -18.22
N GLU A 148 -22.25 12.51 -18.74
CA GLU A 148 -21.39 12.77 -19.89
C GLU A 148 -22.23 12.95 -21.17
N LEU A 149 -21.81 13.86 -22.05
CA LEU A 149 -22.44 14.04 -23.37
C LEU A 149 -22.02 12.91 -24.30
N LEU A 150 -23.00 12.14 -24.80
CA LEU A 150 -22.83 11.07 -25.79
C LEU A 150 -21.68 10.11 -25.44
N PRO A 151 -21.75 9.39 -24.30
CA PRO A 151 -20.71 8.46 -23.88
C PRO A 151 -20.42 7.37 -24.92
N GLU A 152 -21.38 7.04 -25.79
CA GLU A 152 -21.17 6.07 -26.88
C GLU A 152 -20.25 6.60 -27.99
N ASP A 153 -20.10 7.92 -28.11
CA ASP A 153 -19.31 8.60 -29.14
C ASP A 153 -18.12 9.36 -28.51
N ARG A 154 -17.54 8.83 -27.42
CA ARG A 154 -16.48 9.52 -26.65
C ARG A 154 -15.26 9.94 -27.49
N TYR A 155 -14.94 9.23 -28.56
CA TYR A 155 -13.78 9.56 -29.41
C TYR A 155 -14.17 10.28 -30.71
N ALA A 156 -15.40 10.77 -30.82
CA ALA A 156 -15.86 11.51 -31.98
C ALA A 156 -15.42 12.98 -31.93
N ASP A 157 -14.56 13.39 -32.87
CA ASP A 157 -14.04 14.76 -32.97
C ASP A 157 -15.14 15.81 -33.11
N TRP A 158 -16.21 15.50 -33.85
CA TRP A 158 -17.34 16.42 -34.08
C TRP A 158 -18.12 16.76 -32.80
N ALA A 159 -18.00 15.97 -31.73
CA ALA A 159 -18.62 16.23 -30.43
C ALA A 159 -17.66 16.87 -29.41
N ALA A 160 -16.36 16.94 -29.70
CA ALA A 160 -15.34 17.36 -28.75
C ALA A 160 -15.52 18.82 -28.28
N GLU A 161 -15.80 19.74 -29.22
CA GLU A 161 -16.04 21.16 -28.88
C GLU A 161 -17.28 21.33 -27.99
N ARG A 162 -18.36 20.62 -28.29
CA ARG A 162 -19.60 20.68 -27.50
C ARG A 162 -19.39 20.11 -26.09
N ARG A 163 -18.67 19.00 -25.96
CA ARG A 163 -18.30 18.44 -24.65
C ARG A 163 -17.51 19.41 -23.80
N ARG A 164 -16.46 20.00 -24.38
CA ARG A 164 -15.66 21.02 -23.70
C ARG A 164 -16.50 22.20 -23.25
N HIS A 165 -17.46 22.64 -24.06
CA HIS A 165 -18.38 23.72 -23.68
C HIS A 165 -19.24 23.37 -22.46
N ILE A 166 -19.84 22.18 -22.44
CA ILE A 166 -20.68 21.71 -21.32
C ILE A 166 -19.85 21.54 -20.05
N GLU A 167 -18.62 21.04 -20.17
CA GLU A 167 -17.71 20.88 -19.05
C GLU A 167 -17.33 22.23 -18.42
N VAL A 168 -16.94 23.20 -19.24
CA VAL A 168 -16.64 24.58 -18.78
C VAL A 168 -17.88 25.23 -18.12
N LEU A 169 -19.08 25.00 -18.67
CA LEU A 169 -20.32 25.50 -18.08
C LEU A 169 -20.58 24.87 -16.71
N ARG A 170 -20.39 23.55 -16.59
CA ARG A 170 -20.55 22.82 -15.32
C ARG A 170 -19.56 23.31 -14.27
N GLU A 171 -18.27 23.44 -14.61
CA GLU A 171 -17.24 23.97 -13.70
C GLU A 171 -17.64 25.34 -13.15
N ARG A 172 -18.15 26.22 -14.02
CA ARG A 172 -18.65 27.54 -13.61
C ARG A 172 -19.85 27.43 -12.67
N LEU A 173 -20.80 26.55 -12.94
CA LEU A 173 -21.99 26.33 -12.11
C LEU A 173 -21.63 25.77 -10.75
N VAL A 174 -20.78 24.74 -10.70
CA VAL A 174 -20.30 24.09 -9.47
C VAL A 174 -19.59 25.10 -8.57
N ARG A 175 -18.72 25.94 -9.14
CA ARG A 175 -18.04 27.01 -8.40
C ARG A 175 -19.02 28.01 -7.81
N THR A 176 -19.97 28.47 -8.63
CA THR A 176 -20.99 29.43 -8.19
C THR A 176 -21.89 28.81 -7.11
N LEU A 177 -22.27 27.54 -7.27
CA LEU A 177 -23.07 26.80 -6.30
C LEU A 177 -22.34 26.70 -4.96
N ALA A 178 -21.07 26.29 -4.97
CA ALA A 178 -20.26 26.21 -3.76
C ALA A 178 -20.17 27.56 -3.04
N GLU A 179 -19.94 28.66 -3.77
CA GLU A 179 -19.93 30.02 -3.20
C GLU A 179 -21.28 30.40 -2.56
N ARG A 180 -22.41 30.05 -3.19
CA ARG A 180 -23.76 30.33 -2.67
C ARG A 180 -24.11 29.48 -1.45
N LEU A 181 -23.74 28.20 -1.46
CA LEU A 181 -23.91 27.30 -0.31
C LEU A 181 -23.11 27.79 0.90
N LEU A 182 -21.86 28.21 0.69
CA LEU A 182 -21.03 28.81 1.73
C LEU A 182 -21.64 30.11 2.27
N ALA A 183 -22.16 30.97 1.40
CA ALA A 183 -22.84 32.20 1.83
C ALA A 183 -24.12 31.94 2.63
N ALA A 184 -24.82 30.83 2.35
CA ALA A 184 -25.99 30.36 3.08
C ALA A 184 -25.66 29.57 4.37
N GLY A 185 -24.37 29.33 4.67
CA GLY A 185 -23.93 28.55 5.82
C GLY A 185 -24.05 27.03 5.66
N ARG A 186 -24.49 26.54 4.49
CA ARG A 186 -24.59 25.11 4.12
C ARG A 186 -23.20 24.56 3.76
N THR A 187 -22.32 24.52 4.77
CA THR A 187 -20.88 24.30 4.57
C THR A 187 -20.55 22.88 4.14
N ASP A 188 -21.21 21.87 4.73
CA ASP A 188 -20.96 20.46 4.40
C ASP A 188 -21.37 20.15 2.95
N GLU A 189 -22.51 20.66 2.50
CA GLU A 189 -22.95 20.51 1.11
C GLU A 189 -21.99 21.19 0.12
N ALA A 190 -21.41 22.33 0.50
CA ALA A 190 -20.39 22.99 -0.32
C ALA A 190 -19.11 22.15 -0.43
N VAL A 191 -18.72 21.47 0.65
CA VAL A 191 -17.57 20.54 0.66
C VAL A 191 -17.84 19.37 -0.28
N ASP A 192 -19.01 18.73 -0.20
CA ASP A 192 -19.36 17.58 -1.04
C ASP A 192 -19.31 17.94 -2.53
N VAL A 193 -19.90 19.09 -2.89
CA VAL A 193 -19.88 19.62 -4.26
C VAL A 193 -18.44 19.90 -4.75
N LEU A 194 -17.58 20.45 -3.89
CA LEU A 194 -16.19 20.77 -4.23
C LEU A 194 -15.29 19.53 -4.30
N LEU A 195 -15.55 18.50 -3.48
CA LEU A 195 -14.84 17.22 -3.55
C LEU A 195 -15.13 16.51 -4.88
N GLU A 196 -16.41 16.43 -5.29
CA GLU A 196 -16.78 15.87 -6.59
C GLU A 196 -16.14 16.67 -7.75
N ALA A 197 -16.03 18.00 -7.62
CA ALA A 197 -15.38 18.84 -8.62
C ALA A 197 -13.88 18.51 -8.79
N VAL A 198 -13.16 18.37 -7.68
CA VAL A 198 -11.72 18.06 -7.66
C VAL A 198 -11.44 16.65 -8.15
N GLU A 199 -12.27 15.66 -7.81
CA GLU A 199 -12.10 14.29 -8.30
C GLU A 199 -12.26 14.20 -9.82
N ARG A 200 -13.14 15.03 -10.40
CA ARG A 200 -13.38 15.07 -11.84
C ARG A 200 -12.31 15.85 -12.59
N THR A 201 -11.89 17.00 -12.07
CA THR A 201 -10.88 17.86 -12.67
C THR A 201 -9.79 18.19 -11.64
N PRO A 202 -8.79 17.30 -11.43
CA PRO A 202 -7.73 17.50 -10.44
C PRO A 202 -6.87 18.75 -10.65
N THR A 203 -6.91 19.33 -11.85
CA THR A 203 -6.18 20.54 -12.21
C THR A 203 -6.97 21.84 -12.02
N ASP A 204 -8.24 21.80 -11.55
CA ASP A 204 -9.02 23.02 -11.25
C ASP A 204 -8.54 23.66 -9.94
N GLU A 205 -7.51 24.51 -10.03
CA GLU A 205 -6.96 25.24 -8.88
C GLU A 205 -8.03 26.03 -8.11
N ALA A 206 -9.03 26.60 -8.80
CA ALA A 206 -10.05 27.41 -8.16
C ALA A 206 -10.95 26.58 -7.24
N ALA A 207 -11.29 25.35 -7.66
CA ALA A 207 -12.04 24.41 -6.82
C ALA A 207 -11.22 23.97 -5.59
N HIS A 208 -9.94 23.63 -5.79
CA HIS A 208 -9.03 23.29 -4.68
C HIS A 208 -8.87 24.46 -3.69
N LEU A 209 -8.73 25.69 -4.19
CA LEU A 209 -8.60 26.89 -3.38
C LEU A 209 -9.85 27.16 -2.54
N LEU A 210 -11.04 27.06 -3.15
CA LEU A 210 -12.32 27.20 -2.45
C LEU A 210 -12.47 26.14 -1.35
N LEU A 211 -12.13 24.89 -1.66
CA LEU A 211 -12.19 23.79 -0.68
C LEU A 211 -11.21 24.00 0.47
N ALA A 212 -9.96 24.40 0.17
CA ALA A 212 -8.96 24.72 1.19
C ALA A 212 -9.39 25.89 2.09
N ARG A 213 -10.00 26.94 1.53
CA ARG A 213 -10.57 28.05 2.30
C ARG A 213 -11.70 27.59 3.21
N THR A 214 -12.58 26.74 2.71
CA THR A 214 -13.66 26.14 3.50
C THR A 214 -13.11 25.34 4.67
N TRP A 215 -12.09 24.51 4.44
CA TRP A 215 -11.41 23.77 5.52
C TRP A 215 -10.76 24.69 6.56
N CYS A 216 -10.13 25.79 6.13
CA CYS A 216 -9.62 26.79 7.06
C CYS A 216 -10.74 27.41 7.91
N ARG A 217 -11.88 27.78 7.31
CA ARG A 217 -13.05 28.32 8.04
C ARG A 217 -13.64 27.34 9.04
N MET A 218 -13.64 26.04 8.72
CA MET A 218 -14.07 24.97 9.62
C MET A 218 -13.04 24.66 10.73
N GLY A 219 -11.91 25.37 10.78
CA GLY A 219 -10.84 25.13 11.75
C GLY A 219 -10.10 23.81 11.52
N ARG A 220 -9.97 23.39 10.25
CA ARG A 220 -9.28 22.18 9.78
C ARG A 220 -8.10 22.51 8.85
N PRO A 221 -7.07 23.24 9.34
CA PRO A 221 -5.95 23.70 8.50
C PRO A 221 -5.13 22.56 7.86
N ARG A 222 -5.08 21.38 8.48
CA ARG A 222 -4.42 20.20 7.89
C ARG A 222 -5.07 19.73 6.59
N GLN A 223 -6.41 19.77 6.52
CA GLN A 223 -7.13 19.40 5.30
C GLN A 223 -6.88 20.41 4.19
N ALA A 224 -6.80 21.71 4.52
CA ALA A 224 -6.42 22.75 3.58
C ALA A 224 -4.99 22.56 3.01
N ILE A 225 -4.03 22.17 3.86
CA ILE A 225 -2.65 21.88 3.43
C ILE A 225 -2.59 20.64 2.54
N ARG A 226 -3.29 19.56 2.90
CA ARG A 226 -3.42 18.37 2.05
C ARG A 226 -4.00 18.75 0.67
N GLN A 227 -5.03 19.59 0.66
CA GLN A 227 -5.66 20.05 -0.57
C GLN A 227 -4.71 20.86 -1.47
N TYR A 228 -3.85 21.69 -0.87
CA TYR A 228 -2.80 22.43 -1.59
C TYR A 228 -1.78 21.48 -2.22
N HIS A 229 -1.31 20.47 -1.49
CA HIS A 229 -0.36 19.50 -2.03
C HIS A 229 -0.96 18.66 -3.15
N ALA A 230 -2.21 18.22 -3.00
CA ALA A 230 -2.95 17.51 -4.05
C ALA A 230 -3.05 18.35 -5.34
N CYS A 231 -3.41 19.63 -5.21
CA CYS A 231 -3.45 20.55 -6.35
C CYS A 231 -2.07 20.75 -6.99
N ARG A 232 -1.04 20.95 -6.16
CA ARG A 232 0.34 21.16 -6.64
C ARG A 232 0.86 19.96 -7.41
N GLU A 233 0.58 18.76 -6.94
CA GLU A 233 0.96 17.51 -7.62
C GLU A 233 0.20 17.37 -8.95
N ALA A 234 -1.12 17.55 -8.95
CA ALA A 234 -1.92 17.50 -10.17
C ALA A 234 -1.48 18.55 -11.22
N LEU A 235 -1.28 19.81 -10.82
CA LEU A 235 -0.81 20.88 -11.70
C LEU A 235 0.61 20.62 -12.23
N ALA A 236 1.50 20.07 -11.42
CA ALA A 236 2.86 19.74 -11.84
C ALA A 236 2.88 18.58 -12.84
N ASP A 237 2.10 17.54 -12.58
CA ASP A 237 2.05 16.32 -13.37
C ASP A 237 1.36 16.55 -14.73
N GLU A 238 0.21 17.21 -14.73
CA GLU A 238 -0.63 17.41 -15.92
C GLU A 238 -0.24 18.65 -16.73
N LEU A 239 0.05 19.79 -16.07
CA LEU A 239 0.25 21.08 -16.73
C LEU A 239 1.67 21.64 -16.61
N GLY A 240 2.54 21.03 -15.79
CA GLY A 240 3.89 21.53 -15.52
C GLY A 240 3.91 22.89 -14.78
N MET A 241 2.79 23.26 -14.15
CA MET A 241 2.61 24.56 -13.48
C MET A 241 2.70 24.42 -11.96
N ARG A 242 2.87 25.56 -11.28
CA ARG A 242 2.73 25.65 -9.82
C ARG A 242 1.40 26.33 -9.47
N PRO A 243 0.84 26.05 -8.27
CA PRO A 243 -0.32 26.79 -7.79
C PRO A 243 -0.06 28.30 -7.78
N GLY A 244 -1.09 29.08 -8.10
CA GLY A 244 -1.05 30.53 -8.07
C GLY A 244 -0.86 31.12 -6.68
N THR A 245 -0.45 32.39 -6.66
CA THR A 245 -0.12 33.14 -5.43
C THR A 245 -1.25 33.19 -4.39
N GLU A 246 -2.51 33.17 -4.84
CA GLU A 246 -3.66 33.19 -3.95
C GLU A 246 -3.77 31.89 -3.13
N PHE A 247 -3.49 30.76 -3.75
CA PHE A 247 -3.48 29.47 -3.06
C PHE A 247 -2.21 29.28 -2.21
N GLU A 248 -1.07 29.78 -2.69
CA GLU A 248 0.14 29.85 -1.85
C GLU A 248 -0.09 30.66 -0.57
N ASN A 249 -0.86 31.76 -0.63
CA ASN A 249 -1.23 32.53 0.55
C ASN A 249 -2.14 31.75 1.49
N VAL A 250 -3.18 31.06 0.99
CA VAL A 250 -4.05 30.20 1.83
C VAL A 250 -3.25 29.05 2.47
N HIS A 251 -2.31 28.47 1.73
CA HIS A 251 -1.40 27.46 2.27
C HIS A 251 -0.51 28.03 3.38
N ARG A 252 0.06 29.22 3.17
CA ARG A 252 0.86 29.93 4.17
C ARG A 252 0.03 30.26 5.42
N ASP A 253 -1.20 30.73 5.25
CA ASP A 253 -2.12 31.04 6.35
C ASP A 253 -2.53 29.77 7.09
N ALA A 254 -2.75 28.66 6.39
CA ALA A 254 -3.06 27.36 6.99
C ALA A 254 -1.85 26.80 7.76
N LEU A 255 -0.63 26.96 7.25
CA LEU A 255 0.61 26.63 7.97
C LEU A 255 0.78 27.52 9.20
N ALA A 256 0.58 28.83 9.07
CA ALA A 256 0.62 29.77 10.19
C ALA A 256 -0.46 29.46 11.24
N ALA A 257 -1.64 28.97 10.83
CA ALA A 257 -2.69 28.53 11.74
C ALA A 257 -2.36 27.21 12.46
N LEU A 258 -1.51 26.34 11.89
CA LEU A 258 -0.92 25.19 12.59
C LEU A 258 0.17 25.62 13.58
N ASP A 259 0.95 26.64 13.22
CA ASP A 259 2.03 27.17 14.06
C ASP A 259 1.54 28.14 15.13
N ALA A 260 0.36 28.72 14.96
CA ALA A 260 -0.30 29.53 15.97
C ALA A 260 -0.53 28.66 17.21
N PRO A 261 -0.08 29.08 18.41
CA PRO A 261 -0.31 28.34 19.64
C PRO A 261 -1.81 28.17 19.82
N SER A 262 -2.28 26.96 19.54
CA SER A 262 -3.69 26.62 19.61
C SER A 262 -4.15 26.82 21.05
N THR A 263 -5.06 27.76 21.29
CA THR A 263 -5.81 27.87 22.56
C THR A 263 -6.86 26.76 22.72
N ARG A 264 -6.82 25.72 21.86
CA ARG A 264 -7.61 24.49 22.04
C ARG A 264 -7.00 23.68 23.19
N ALA A 265 -7.77 23.58 24.27
CA ALA A 265 -7.64 22.70 25.43
C ALA A 265 -6.20 22.30 25.76
N ALA A 266 -5.61 22.99 26.74
CA ALA A 266 -4.36 22.61 27.41
C ALA A 266 -4.13 21.10 27.26
N ALA A 267 -3.14 20.73 26.44
CA ALA A 267 -2.82 19.34 26.16
C ALA A 267 -2.82 18.63 27.51
N ARG A 268 -3.83 17.78 27.74
CA ARG A 268 -3.81 16.93 28.93
C ARG A 268 -2.48 16.21 28.85
N PRO A 269 -1.60 16.31 29.86
CA PRO A 269 -0.32 15.65 29.81
C PRO A 269 -0.62 14.19 29.52
N VAL A 270 -0.14 13.68 28.38
CA VAL A 270 -0.26 12.27 28.04
C VAL A 270 0.44 11.54 29.17
N PRO A 271 -0.27 10.81 30.04
CA PRO A 271 0.38 10.16 31.16
C PRO A 271 1.36 9.15 30.60
N LEU A 272 2.63 9.30 30.99
CA LEU A 272 3.79 8.50 30.60
C LEU A 272 3.41 7.03 30.31
N PRO A 273 3.93 6.38 29.26
CA PRO A 273 3.73 4.95 29.05
C PRO A 273 4.02 4.15 30.34
N ALA A 274 3.23 3.11 30.61
CA ALA A 274 3.32 2.33 31.85
C ALA A 274 4.74 1.87 32.18
N ALA A 275 5.50 1.49 31.16
CA ALA A 275 6.90 1.06 31.25
C ALA A 275 7.84 2.10 31.87
N ILE A 276 7.49 3.39 31.84
CA ILE A 276 8.34 4.51 32.29
C ILE A 276 7.66 5.44 33.32
N ARG A 277 6.46 5.11 33.81
CA ARG A 277 5.73 5.90 34.84
C ARG A 277 6.43 5.95 36.18
N ARG A 278 7.07 4.85 36.60
CA ARG A 278 7.76 4.75 37.90
C ARG A 278 9.26 5.03 37.68
N PRO A 279 9.87 6.01 38.40
CA PRO A 279 11.32 6.16 38.36
C PRO A 279 11.96 4.90 38.94
N GLU A 280 13.00 4.34 38.30
CA GLU A 280 13.72 3.30 39.02
C GLU A 280 14.44 3.89 40.24
N PRO A 281 14.44 3.14 41.34
CA PRO A 281 15.01 3.57 42.61
C PRO A 281 16.53 3.73 42.64
N LEU A 282 17.27 3.34 41.58
CA LEU A 282 18.73 3.47 41.53
C LEU A 282 19.16 4.58 40.55
N PRO A 283 20.12 5.45 40.94
CA PRO A 283 20.66 6.46 40.05
C PRO A 283 21.46 5.82 38.91
N LEU A 284 21.50 6.50 37.76
CA LEU A 284 22.36 6.15 36.65
C LEU A 284 23.80 6.55 36.95
N PHE A 285 24.74 5.63 36.81
CA PHE A 285 26.18 5.88 36.99
C PHE A 285 26.91 5.82 35.64
N GLY A 286 27.80 6.78 35.37
CA GLY A 286 28.62 6.81 34.16
C GLY A 286 27.81 7.02 32.88
N ARG A 287 26.57 7.51 33.00
CA ARG A 287 25.63 7.73 31.88
C ARG A 287 25.19 9.19 31.76
N GLU A 288 25.89 10.12 32.42
CA GLU A 288 25.53 11.54 32.47
C GLU A 288 25.58 12.16 31.07
N ARG A 289 26.65 11.89 30.30
CA ARG A 289 26.81 12.41 28.93
C ARG A 289 25.78 11.84 27.95
N PRO A 290 25.59 10.51 27.83
CA PRO A 290 24.53 9.95 26.99
C PRO A 290 23.14 10.43 27.38
N LEU A 291 22.84 10.54 28.69
CA LEU A 291 21.53 11.00 29.15
C LEU A 291 21.26 12.45 28.77
N ASP A 292 22.24 13.34 28.98
CA ASP A 292 22.14 14.75 28.61
C ASP A 292 21.94 14.91 27.09
N LEU A 293 22.64 14.11 26.28
CA LEU A 293 22.43 14.07 24.82
C LEU A 293 20.99 13.68 24.46
N LEU A 294 20.46 12.60 25.03
CA LEU A 294 19.10 12.13 24.72
C LEU A 294 18.02 13.10 25.18
N VAL A 295 18.17 13.71 26.36
CA VAL A 295 17.22 14.71 26.86
C VAL A 295 17.25 15.97 25.99
N ARG A 296 18.44 16.43 25.59
CA ARG A 296 18.57 17.54 24.64
C ARG A 296 17.93 17.18 23.31
N HIS A 297 18.23 16.01 22.73
CA HIS A 297 17.61 15.53 21.49
C HIS A 297 16.08 15.49 21.56
N ALA A 298 15.51 14.99 22.66
CA ALA A 298 14.06 14.95 22.86
C ALA A 298 13.41 16.33 22.98
N THR A 299 14.18 17.36 23.35
CA THR A 299 13.71 18.73 23.58
C THR A 299 14.24 19.73 22.54
N SER A 300 15.01 19.28 21.54
CA SER A 300 15.73 20.16 20.63
C SER A 300 14.90 20.64 19.44
N ASN A 301 15.44 21.66 18.75
CA ASN A 301 14.79 22.30 17.61
C ASN A 301 14.71 21.37 16.38
N PRO A 302 13.73 21.57 15.48
CA PRO A 302 13.46 20.72 14.31
C PRO A 302 14.67 20.43 13.41
N ASP A 303 15.66 21.33 13.35
CA ASP A 303 16.84 21.24 12.47
C ASP A 303 17.88 20.17 12.89
N ASP A 304 17.76 19.63 14.10
CA ASP A 304 18.61 18.52 14.55
C ASP A 304 18.21 17.18 13.91
N THR A 305 19.16 16.24 13.88
CA THR A 305 18.93 14.88 13.37
C THR A 305 17.69 14.26 14.02
N PRO A 306 16.75 13.68 13.25
CA PRO A 306 15.47 13.22 13.79
C PRO A 306 15.55 11.92 14.63
N LEU A 307 16.59 11.10 14.44
CA LEU A 307 16.75 9.81 15.11
C LEU A 307 18.09 9.74 15.88
N VAL A 308 18.05 9.25 17.13
CA VAL A 308 19.23 8.78 17.86
C VAL A 308 19.11 7.28 18.09
N VAL A 309 20.17 6.53 17.76
CA VAL A 309 20.23 5.08 17.92
C VAL A 309 21.21 4.74 19.05
N LEU A 310 20.71 4.14 20.13
CA LEU A 310 21.53 3.62 21.22
C LEU A 310 22.02 2.22 20.90
N ARG A 311 23.34 2.05 20.81
CA ARG A 311 23.99 0.78 20.51
C ARG A 311 24.70 0.21 21.74
N GLY A 312 24.79 -1.11 21.82
CA GLY A 312 25.60 -1.78 22.82
C GLY A 312 25.10 -3.18 23.17
N GLU A 313 25.91 -3.88 23.97
CA GLU A 313 25.68 -5.27 24.36
C GLU A 313 24.40 -5.46 25.23
N ALA A 314 23.97 -6.71 25.41
CA ALA A 314 22.89 -7.06 26.31
C ALA A 314 23.19 -6.63 27.77
N GLY A 315 22.20 -6.10 28.49
CA GLY A 315 22.35 -5.67 29.89
C GLY A 315 23.18 -4.39 30.10
N ILE A 316 23.64 -3.74 29.03
CA ILE A 316 24.45 -2.50 29.11
C ILE A 316 23.66 -1.26 29.58
N GLY A 317 22.33 -1.37 29.66
CA GLY A 317 21.44 -0.31 30.16
C GLY A 317 20.81 0.59 29.09
N LYS A 318 20.71 0.16 27.82
CA LYS A 318 20.05 0.91 26.72
C LYS A 318 18.62 1.32 27.07
N THR A 319 17.76 0.33 27.34
CA THR A 319 16.36 0.52 27.75
C THR A 319 16.23 1.45 28.96
N ARG A 320 17.05 1.24 30.00
CA ARG A 320 17.03 2.06 31.22
C ARG A 320 17.39 3.53 30.93
N LEU A 321 18.40 3.75 30.08
CA LEU A 321 18.82 5.09 29.69
C LEU A 321 17.75 5.80 28.84
N ALA A 322 17.17 5.10 27.86
CA ALA A 322 16.08 5.63 27.03
C ALA A 322 14.84 5.95 27.88
N ALA A 323 14.49 5.09 28.84
CA ALA A 323 13.40 5.31 29.78
C ALA A 323 13.61 6.55 30.65
N GLU A 324 14.81 6.75 31.19
CA GLU A 324 15.12 7.95 32.00
C GLU A 324 15.11 9.24 31.16
N ALA A 325 15.61 9.18 29.92
CA ALA A 325 15.55 10.31 28.99
C ALA A 325 14.09 10.67 28.64
N ALA A 326 13.27 9.66 28.32
CA ALA A 326 11.86 9.83 28.02
C ALA A 326 11.07 10.41 29.21
N ARG A 327 11.36 9.94 30.43
CA ARG A 327 10.77 10.48 31.67
C ARG A 327 11.08 11.96 31.85
N ARG A 328 12.35 12.37 31.71
CA ARG A 328 12.77 13.77 31.80
C ARG A 328 12.20 14.64 30.68
N ALA A 329 12.07 14.09 29.48
CA ALA A 329 11.42 14.77 28.36
C ALA A 329 9.93 15.03 28.68
N ALA A 330 9.23 14.06 29.24
CA ALA A 330 7.84 14.26 29.67
C ALA A 330 7.69 15.28 30.80
N GLU A 331 8.62 15.30 31.77
CA GLU A 331 8.69 16.36 32.79
C GLU A 331 8.90 17.75 32.16
N ALA A 332 9.59 17.83 31.03
CA ALA A 332 9.78 19.03 30.23
C ALA A 332 8.62 19.34 29.27
N GLY A 333 7.52 18.57 29.32
CA GLY A 333 6.32 18.79 28.50
C GLY A 333 6.33 18.13 27.11
N VAL A 334 7.25 17.19 26.86
CA VAL A 334 7.29 16.38 25.63
C VAL A 334 6.31 15.21 25.75
N GLN A 335 5.47 14.99 24.74
CA GLN A 335 4.61 13.81 24.66
C GLN A 335 5.46 12.59 24.30
N VAL A 336 5.33 11.48 25.04
CA VAL A 336 6.15 10.28 24.82
C VAL A 336 5.28 9.11 24.38
N LEU A 337 5.65 8.52 23.25
CA LEU A 337 5.18 7.21 22.78
C LEU A 337 6.30 6.18 22.95
N TRP A 338 5.97 4.98 23.40
CA TRP A 338 6.95 3.93 23.66
C TRP A 338 6.46 2.60 23.10
N GLY A 339 7.22 2.03 22.17
CA GLY A 339 6.99 0.69 21.63
C GLY A 339 8.21 -0.20 21.81
N THR A 340 7.97 -1.50 22.02
CA THR A 340 9.03 -2.49 22.28
C THR A 340 9.01 -3.60 21.24
N GLY A 341 10.19 -3.95 20.72
CA GLY A 341 10.38 -5.16 19.90
C GLY A 341 10.28 -6.41 20.77
N HIS A 342 9.48 -7.39 20.36
CA HIS A 342 9.25 -8.60 21.14
C HIS A 342 9.79 -9.82 20.38
N GLU A 343 10.85 -10.48 20.87
CA GLU A 343 11.40 -11.68 20.21
C GLU A 343 10.37 -12.82 20.04
N ALA A 344 9.47 -12.98 21.02
CA ALA A 344 8.42 -14.00 20.99
C ALA A 344 7.31 -13.71 19.95
N GLU A 345 7.09 -12.44 19.61
CA GLU A 345 6.09 -11.98 18.63
C GLU A 345 6.80 -11.26 17.45
N GLY A 346 8.09 -11.53 17.21
CA GLY A 346 8.97 -10.73 16.33
C GLY A 346 8.62 -10.78 14.84
N GLN A 347 7.54 -11.47 14.50
CA GLN A 347 6.94 -11.57 13.16
C GLN A 347 5.65 -10.75 13.05
N THR A 348 5.20 -10.09 14.13
CA THR A 348 4.01 -9.25 14.09
C THR A 348 4.26 -8.03 13.21
N PRO A 349 3.47 -7.85 12.13
CA PRO A 349 3.61 -6.73 11.21
C PRO A 349 3.61 -5.38 11.93
N TYR A 350 4.64 -4.57 11.70
CA TYR A 350 4.79 -3.23 12.26
C TYR A 350 4.71 -3.19 13.81
N GLY A 351 5.12 -4.28 14.48
CA GLY A 351 4.78 -4.55 15.88
C GLY A 351 5.22 -3.45 16.85
N VAL A 352 6.39 -2.85 16.67
CA VAL A 352 6.90 -1.80 17.56
C VAL A 352 6.08 -0.50 17.46
N PHE A 353 5.52 -0.20 16.30
CA PHE A 353 4.66 0.97 16.12
C PHE A 353 3.24 0.71 16.58
N ALA A 354 2.72 -0.51 16.36
CA ALA A 354 1.44 -0.93 16.91
C ALA A 354 1.45 -0.80 18.44
N ASP A 355 2.49 -1.32 19.11
CA ASP A 355 2.66 -1.22 20.57
C ASP A 355 2.72 0.24 21.06
N ALA A 356 3.49 1.08 20.36
CA ALA A 356 3.61 2.50 20.70
C ALA A 356 2.29 3.28 20.59
N LEU A 357 1.49 2.98 19.56
CA LEU A 357 0.21 3.64 19.30
C LEU A 357 -0.90 3.08 20.19
N ASP A 358 -0.93 1.78 20.45
CA ASP A 358 -1.87 1.14 21.36
C ASP A 358 -1.81 1.78 22.75
N GLY A 359 -0.61 1.97 23.30
CA GLY A 359 -0.41 2.62 24.59
C GLY A 359 -1.01 4.03 24.68
N HIS A 360 -1.06 4.76 23.56
CA HIS A 360 -1.66 6.08 23.45
C HIS A 360 -3.19 6.01 23.30
N LEU A 361 -3.68 5.21 22.35
CA LEU A 361 -5.11 5.11 21.99
C LEU A 361 -5.99 4.59 23.13
N VAL A 362 -5.41 3.80 24.02
CA VAL A 362 -6.08 3.32 25.25
C VAL A 362 -6.51 4.47 26.16
N GLN A 363 -5.77 5.57 26.14
CA GLN A 363 -6.02 6.72 26.99
C GLN A 363 -7.00 7.72 26.35
N CYS A 364 -7.27 7.56 25.05
CA CYS A 364 -8.25 8.33 24.30
C CYS A 364 -9.68 7.89 24.64
N GLY A 365 -10.59 8.87 24.75
CA GLY A 365 -12.02 8.60 24.84
C GLY A 365 -12.56 7.94 23.57
N ALA A 366 -13.76 7.34 23.64
CA ALA A 366 -14.38 6.69 22.49
C ALA A 366 -14.53 7.64 21.28
N ASP A 367 -14.88 8.91 21.53
CA ASP A 367 -15.04 9.93 20.49
C ASP A 367 -13.72 10.27 19.79
N GLU A 368 -12.62 10.36 20.54
CA GLU A 368 -11.30 10.64 19.96
C GLU A 368 -10.77 9.43 19.18
N ARG A 369 -11.03 8.20 19.64
CA ARG A 369 -10.71 6.99 18.86
C ARG A 369 -11.52 6.91 17.56
N ALA A 370 -12.82 7.21 17.61
CA ALA A 370 -13.66 7.25 16.42
C ALA A 370 -13.19 8.33 15.44
N ARG A 371 -12.80 9.50 15.96
CA ARG A 371 -12.21 10.58 15.17
C ARG A 371 -10.90 10.16 14.51
N LEU A 372 -9.95 9.57 15.24
CA LEU A 372 -8.68 9.10 14.68
C LEU A 372 -8.89 8.01 13.62
N SER A 373 -9.84 7.09 13.85
CA SER A 373 -10.20 6.05 12.88
C SER A 373 -10.80 6.64 11.59
N ALA A 374 -11.62 7.69 11.71
CA ALA A 374 -12.21 8.38 10.56
C ALA A 374 -11.22 9.31 9.83
N GLU A 375 -10.34 10.01 10.55
CA GLU A 375 -9.39 10.99 9.99
C GLU A 375 -8.15 10.31 9.38
N HIS A 376 -7.76 9.13 9.88
CA HIS A 376 -6.59 8.37 9.45
C HIS A 376 -6.96 6.95 9.00
N VAL A 377 -7.65 6.88 7.85
CA VAL A 377 -8.03 5.62 7.20
C VAL A 377 -6.82 4.70 7.04
N GLY A 378 -6.96 3.43 7.44
CA GLY A 378 -5.89 2.42 7.42
C GLY A 378 -5.21 2.19 8.78
N LEU A 379 -5.36 3.09 9.75
CA LEU A 379 -4.80 2.93 11.10
C LEU A 379 -5.43 1.73 11.85
N ALA A 380 -6.72 1.47 11.59
CA ALA A 380 -7.47 0.32 12.07
C ALA A 380 -6.83 -1.03 11.71
N ALA A 381 -6.15 -1.11 10.56
CA ALA A 381 -5.52 -2.34 10.10
C ALA A 381 -4.26 -2.66 10.94
N LEU A 382 -3.57 -1.61 11.40
CA LEU A 382 -2.43 -1.72 12.31
C LEU A 382 -2.85 -1.92 13.77
N VAL A 383 -3.90 -1.20 14.20
CA VAL A 383 -4.42 -1.21 15.57
C VAL A 383 -5.90 -1.60 15.57
N PRO A 384 -6.23 -2.90 15.76
CA PRO A 384 -7.61 -3.40 15.72
C PRO A 384 -8.55 -2.75 16.75
N ALA A 385 -7.99 -2.18 17.84
CA ALA A 385 -8.75 -1.48 18.89
C ALA A 385 -9.52 -0.24 18.38
N LEU A 386 -9.26 0.22 17.15
CA LEU A 386 -9.95 1.33 16.48
C LEU A 386 -11.20 0.89 15.67
N GLY A 387 -11.50 -0.41 15.62
CA GLY A 387 -12.62 -0.97 14.84
C GLY A 387 -12.30 -1.12 13.34
N ALA A 388 -13.23 -1.69 12.56
CA ALA A 388 -13.07 -1.82 11.11
C ALA A 388 -13.47 -0.51 10.40
N GLY A 389 -12.53 0.12 9.69
CA GLY A 389 -12.81 1.22 8.77
C GLY A 389 -13.16 0.72 7.36
N PRO A 390 -13.88 1.50 6.54
CA PRO A 390 -14.14 1.13 5.16
C PRO A 390 -12.81 1.08 4.38
N LEU A 391 -12.51 -0.09 3.81
CA LEU A 391 -11.41 -0.26 2.86
C LEU A 391 -11.89 0.26 1.50
N ALA A 392 -11.50 1.49 1.15
CA ALA A 392 -11.60 1.94 -0.23
C ALA A 392 -10.59 1.16 -1.09
N ALA A 393 -11.00 0.75 -2.30
CA ALA A 393 -10.18 0.05 -3.27
C ALA A 393 -8.88 0.83 -3.56
N ALA A 394 -7.84 0.46 -2.83
CA ALA A 394 -6.50 0.98 -2.95
C ALA A 394 -5.55 -0.21 -3.03
N THR A 395 -4.29 0.14 -3.00
CA THR A 395 -3.25 -0.57 -3.71
C THR A 395 -2.28 -1.08 -2.70
N PRO A 396 -1.62 -2.20 -2.90
CA PRO A 396 -0.64 -2.63 -1.92
C PRO A 396 0.38 -1.55 -1.49
N GLU A 397 0.94 -0.76 -2.42
CA GLU A 397 1.81 0.37 -2.06
C GLU A 397 1.05 1.57 -1.50
N GLU A 398 -0.15 1.89 -1.98
CA GLU A 398 -0.95 3.04 -1.55
C GLU A 398 -1.62 2.76 -0.22
N GLU A 399 -1.94 1.52 0.11
CA GLU A 399 -2.46 1.00 1.37
C GLU A 399 -1.31 0.95 2.38
N ARG A 400 -0.12 0.48 1.98
CA ARG A 400 1.11 0.62 2.78
C ARG A 400 1.49 2.08 2.98
N ALA A 401 1.43 2.91 1.95
CA ALA A 401 1.71 4.34 2.04
C ALA A 401 0.60 5.08 2.78
N ARG A 402 -0.66 4.63 2.69
CA ARG A 402 -1.80 5.12 3.47
C ARG A 402 -1.60 4.77 4.93
N LEU A 403 -1.16 3.56 5.24
CA LEU A 403 -0.77 3.17 6.58
C LEU A 403 0.37 4.06 7.08
N PHE A 404 1.42 4.26 6.28
CA PHE A 404 2.55 5.12 6.65
C PHE A 404 2.10 6.57 6.86
N ARG A 405 1.24 7.10 5.99
CA ARG A 405 0.62 8.43 6.12
C ARG A 405 -0.35 8.52 7.29
N ALA A 406 -1.04 7.44 7.64
CA ALA A 406 -1.95 7.38 8.78
C ALA A 406 -1.14 7.45 10.07
N VAL A 407 -0.06 6.67 10.18
CA VAL A 407 0.87 6.76 11.31
C VAL A 407 1.54 8.13 11.36
N ASP A 408 2.07 8.63 10.24
CA ASP A 408 2.65 9.97 10.12
C ASP A 408 1.65 11.07 10.52
N GLY A 409 0.39 10.91 10.10
CA GLY A 409 -0.73 11.80 10.40
C GLY A 409 -1.10 11.82 11.88
N VAL A 410 -1.19 10.67 12.54
CA VAL A 410 -1.40 10.58 13.99
C VAL A 410 -0.26 11.23 14.75
N LEU A 411 0.99 10.95 14.37
CA LEU A 411 2.17 11.58 14.99
C LEU A 411 2.19 13.09 14.75
N ALA A 412 1.77 13.55 13.59
CA ALA A 412 1.63 14.97 13.27
C ALA A 412 0.49 15.65 14.05
N ASP A 413 -0.61 14.93 14.29
CA ASP A 413 -1.72 15.37 15.14
C ASP A 413 -1.24 15.59 16.57
N LEU A 414 -0.52 14.62 17.13
CA LEU A 414 0.11 14.74 18.44
C LEU A 414 1.13 15.89 18.48
N ALA A 415 1.94 16.03 17.43
CA ALA A 415 2.95 17.07 17.34
C ALA A 415 2.39 18.51 17.28
N SER A 416 1.12 18.71 16.93
CA SER A 416 0.48 20.04 17.05
C SER A 416 0.16 20.46 18.48
N GLY A 417 0.01 19.50 19.39
CA GLY A 417 -0.22 19.78 20.80
C GLY A 417 1.06 20.10 21.57
N GLY A 418 2.23 19.80 20.99
CA GLY A 418 3.55 19.94 21.62
C GLY A 418 4.58 19.00 20.99
N PRO A 419 5.86 19.03 21.43
CA PRO A 419 6.87 18.10 20.94
C PRO A 419 6.52 16.65 21.28
N VAL A 420 6.81 15.73 20.35
CA VAL A 420 6.56 14.29 20.45
C VAL A 420 7.87 13.52 20.35
N LEU A 421 8.12 12.65 21.32
CA LEU A 421 9.21 11.69 21.33
C LEU A 421 8.64 10.27 21.14
N VAL A 422 9.10 9.56 20.12
CA VAL A 422 8.80 8.14 19.90
C VAL A 422 10.04 7.32 20.27
N VAL A 423 9.90 6.44 21.26
CA VAL A 423 10.96 5.51 21.66
C VAL A 423 10.62 4.11 21.14
N LEU A 424 11.54 3.54 20.37
CA LEU A 424 11.46 2.20 19.80
C LEU A 424 12.55 1.32 20.45
N ASP A 425 12.17 0.58 21.48
CA ASP A 425 13.09 -0.26 22.23
C ASP A 425 13.27 -1.63 21.57
N ASP A 426 14.45 -2.20 21.65
CA ASP A 426 14.83 -3.51 21.12
C ASP A 426 14.51 -3.72 19.62
N LEU A 427 14.90 -2.73 18.80
CA LEU A 427 14.66 -2.73 17.35
C LEU A 427 15.30 -3.92 16.60
N HIS A 428 16.26 -4.60 17.22
CA HIS A 428 16.84 -5.85 16.71
C HIS A 428 15.82 -7.00 16.65
N ALA A 429 14.78 -6.96 17.50
CA ALA A 429 13.68 -7.92 17.54
C ALA A 429 12.45 -7.48 16.71
N ALA A 430 12.50 -6.31 16.06
CA ALA A 430 11.41 -5.81 15.22
C ALA A 430 11.40 -6.44 13.82
N ASP A 431 10.24 -6.47 13.18
CA ASP A 431 10.06 -6.86 11.79
C ASP A 431 10.74 -5.87 10.82
N ILE A 432 11.06 -6.32 9.60
CA ILE A 432 11.73 -5.47 8.60
C ILE A 432 10.81 -4.34 8.14
N GLU A 433 9.50 -4.56 8.18
CA GLU A 433 8.49 -3.59 7.77
C GLU A 433 8.37 -2.43 8.77
N SER A 434 8.52 -2.70 10.08
CA SER A 434 8.75 -1.66 11.10
C SER A 434 9.94 -0.76 10.78
N LEU A 435 11.08 -1.33 10.34
CA LEU A 435 12.24 -0.53 9.94
C LEU A 435 11.96 0.34 8.71
N GLY A 436 11.20 -0.17 7.75
CA GLY A 436 10.73 0.59 6.59
C GLY A 436 9.84 1.78 6.98
N LEU A 437 8.92 1.58 7.94
CA LEU A 437 8.09 2.66 8.49
C LEU A 437 8.93 3.69 9.24
N LEU A 438 9.90 3.27 10.07
CA LEU A 438 10.83 4.18 10.74
C LEU A 438 11.59 5.04 9.73
N HIS A 439 12.14 4.44 8.66
CA HIS A 439 12.84 5.17 7.61
C HIS A 439 11.94 6.22 6.95
N HIS A 440 10.69 5.87 6.66
CA HIS A 440 9.70 6.80 6.11
C HIS A 440 9.45 8.00 7.04
N LEU A 441 9.12 7.74 8.30
CA LEU A 441 8.78 8.76 9.29
C LEU A 441 9.96 9.71 9.54
N VAL A 442 11.17 9.17 9.67
CA VAL A 442 12.39 9.94 9.84
C VAL A 442 12.63 10.87 8.64
N ARG A 443 12.36 10.41 7.42
CA ARG A 443 12.47 11.21 6.19
C ARG A 443 11.38 12.27 6.05
N THR A 444 10.21 12.10 6.65
CA THR A 444 9.12 13.10 6.62
C THR A 444 9.16 14.07 7.81
N THR A 445 10.15 13.96 8.71
CA THR A 445 10.23 14.73 9.95
C THR A 445 10.68 16.19 9.77
N HIS A 446 11.09 16.60 8.56
CA HIS A 446 11.74 17.88 8.27
C HIS A 446 11.01 19.18 8.70
N THR A 447 9.74 19.12 9.10
CA THR A 447 8.95 20.32 9.48
C THR A 447 8.24 20.19 10.84
N GLN A 448 8.50 19.14 11.63
CA GLN A 448 7.68 18.85 12.80
C GLN A 448 8.50 18.55 14.06
N ARG A 449 7.93 18.88 15.22
CA ARG A 449 8.48 18.66 16.57
C ARG A 449 8.47 17.17 16.97
N ARG A 450 8.95 16.29 16.09
CA ARG A 450 8.96 14.83 16.25
C ARG A 450 10.39 14.33 16.37
N ARG A 451 10.66 13.50 17.37
CA ARG A 451 11.99 12.94 17.65
C ARG A 451 11.87 11.44 17.88
N PHE A 452 12.88 10.70 17.44
CA PHE A 452 12.93 9.26 17.59
C PHE A 452 14.16 8.86 18.41
N ILE A 453 13.99 7.92 19.33
CA ILE A 453 15.08 7.19 19.99
C ILE A 453 14.86 5.71 19.70
N ALA A 454 15.86 5.05 19.13
CA ALA A 454 15.83 3.60 18.94
C ALA A 454 16.91 2.94 19.80
N THR A 455 16.65 1.73 20.30
CA THR A 455 17.70 0.91 20.93
C THR A 455 17.97 -0.33 20.09
N TYR A 456 19.24 -0.70 19.98
CA TYR A 456 19.69 -1.71 19.05
C TYR A 456 20.92 -2.50 19.57
N ARG A 457 21.07 -3.74 19.11
CA ARG A 457 22.10 -4.71 19.53
C ARG A 457 22.97 -5.10 18.34
N ASP A 458 24.21 -4.62 18.32
CA ASP A 458 25.15 -4.88 17.22
C ASP A 458 25.54 -6.35 17.05
N ASP A 459 25.46 -7.15 18.13
CA ASP A 459 25.80 -8.57 18.18
C ASP A 459 24.75 -9.50 17.53
N MET A 460 23.55 -8.98 17.26
CA MET A 460 22.40 -9.79 16.80
C MET A 460 22.05 -9.61 15.32
N LEU A 461 22.77 -8.79 14.55
CA LEU A 461 22.58 -8.70 13.09
C LEU A 461 23.77 -9.30 12.34
N GLU A 462 23.44 -10.28 11.50
CA GLU A 462 24.37 -10.78 10.50
C GLU A 462 24.85 -9.63 9.59
N PRO A 463 26.12 -9.65 9.13
CA PRO A 463 26.70 -8.58 8.32
C PRO A 463 25.87 -8.17 7.10
N ASP A 464 25.18 -9.12 6.46
CA ASP A 464 24.40 -8.91 5.23
C ASP A 464 22.88 -8.86 5.47
N ALA A 465 22.43 -8.79 6.73
CA ALA A 465 21.01 -8.82 7.05
C ALA A 465 20.27 -7.57 6.49
N PRO A 466 19.08 -7.73 5.88
CA PRO A 466 18.27 -6.61 5.35
C PRO A 466 18.02 -5.48 6.35
N ARG A 467 17.87 -5.83 7.64
CA ARG A 467 17.67 -4.88 8.75
C ARG A 467 18.85 -3.91 8.89
N ARG A 468 20.08 -4.40 8.71
CA ARG A 468 21.30 -3.61 8.79
C ARG A 468 21.38 -2.62 7.63
N HIS A 469 21.03 -3.05 6.42
CA HIS A 469 21.00 -2.19 5.24
C HIS A 469 20.06 -0.99 5.39
N VAL A 470 18.90 -1.16 6.02
CA VAL A 470 17.97 -0.05 6.27
C VAL A 470 18.58 0.95 7.26
N LEU A 471 19.11 0.48 8.39
CA LEU A 471 19.76 1.33 9.39
C LEU A 471 20.98 2.08 8.81
N ASP A 472 21.82 1.38 8.06
CA ASP A 472 22.96 1.98 7.35
C ASP A 472 22.52 2.99 6.29
N GLY A 473 21.37 2.75 5.65
CA GLY A 473 20.72 3.70 4.74
C GLY A 473 20.34 5.01 5.44
N ILE A 474 19.71 4.92 6.61
CA ILE A 474 19.32 6.09 7.44
C ILE A 474 20.57 6.87 7.87
N ASN A 475 21.61 6.17 8.33
CA ASN A 475 22.89 6.76 8.72
C ASN A 475 23.61 7.46 7.56
N ARG A 476 23.69 6.82 6.37
CA ARG A 476 24.30 7.43 5.17
C ARG A 476 23.60 8.71 4.74
N GLN A 477 22.29 8.80 4.95
CA GLN A 477 21.48 9.99 4.69
C GLN A 477 21.60 11.06 5.78
N ARG A 478 22.46 10.85 6.81
CA ARG A 478 22.67 11.74 7.97
C ARG A 478 21.39 12.02 8.75
N MET A 479 20.46 11.07 8.74
CA MET A 479 19.18 11.18 9.44
C MET A 479 19.18 10.47 10.81
N ALA A 480 20.29 9.82 11.18
CA ALA A 480 20.47 9.24 12.50
C ALA A 480 21.86 9.55 13.09
N VAL A 481 21.93 9.60 14.42
CA VAL A 481 23.18 9.64 15.21
C VAL A 481 23.27 8.39 16.05
N ASP A 482 24.35 7.64 15.88
CA ASP A 482 24.65 6.47 16.72
C ASP A 482 25.36 6.88 18.01
N VAL A 483 24.93 6.30 19.13
CA VAL A 483 25.53 6.49 20.44
C VAL A 483 25.88 5.13 21.04
N ASP A 484 27.17 4.83 21.07
CA ASP A 484 27.70 3.58 21.64
C ASP A 484 27.73 3.64 23.17
N LEU A 485 26.98 2.74 23.81
CA LEU A 485 27.03 2.57 25.25
C LEU A 485 28.18 1.64 25.63
N LEU A 486 29.25 2.24 26.13
CA LEU A 486 30.39 1.53 26.68
C LEU A 486 30.06 0.89 28.04
N ARG A 487 30.88 -0.10 28.42
CA ARG A 487 30.87 -0.71 29.76
C ARG A 487 31.25 0.33 30.82
N LEU A 488 30.68 0.20 32.02
CA LEU A 488 30.90 1.11 33.13
C LEU A 488 32.36 1.10 33.58
N SER A 489 32.83 2.24 34.07
CA SER A 489 34.14 2.30 34.71
C SER A 489 34.12 1.55 36.05
N ARG A 490 35.31 1.27 36.58
CA ARG A 490 35.46 0.68 37.92
C ARG A 490 34.81 1.54 39.00
N ALA A 491 34.89 2.87 38.88
CA ALA A 491 34.29 3.81 39.83
C ALA A 491 32.76 3.76 39.76
N ASP A 492 32.20 3.75 38.54
CA ASP A 492 30.75 3.70 38.31
C ASP A 492 30.14 2.36 38.75
N CYS A 493 30.84 1.24 38.51
CA CYS A 493 30.43 -0.07 39.05
C CYS A 493 30.41 -0.09 40.58
N ALA A 494 31.41 0.53 41.23
CA ALA A 494 31.45 0.61 42.68
C ALA A 494 30.32 1.51 43.23
N GLY A 495 30.03 2.62 42.55
CA GLY A 495 28.91 3.50 42.87
C GLY A 495 27.55 2.78 42.75
N LEU A 496 27.33 2.09 41.63
CA LEU A 496 26.13 1.27 41.40
C LEU A 496 25.96 0.19 42.47
N ALA A 497 27.05 -0.53 42.78
CA ALA A 497 27.03 -1.55 43.81
C ALA A 497 26.70 -0.97 45.19
N SER A 498 27.36 0.12 45.59
CA SER A 498 27.10 0.77 46.88
C SER A 498 25.66 1.28 47.01
N ALA A 499 25.10 1.90 45.95
CA ALA A 499 23.71 2.34 45.94
C ALA A 499 22.72 1.16 46.08
N ALA A 500 23.00 0.04 45.42
CA ALA A 500 22.19 -1.17 45.53
C ALA A 500 22.30 -1.86 46.91
N SER A 501 23.49 -1.84 47.52
CA SER A 501 23.75 -2.42 48.83
C SER A 501 23.11 -1.62 49.97
N ASN A 502 23.12 -0.29 49.88
CA ASN A 502 22.42 0.58 50.82
C ASN A 502 20.91 0.29 50.86
N ARG A 503 20.30 -0.06 49.73
CA ARG A 503 18.88 -0.47 49.67
C ARG A 503 18.61 -1.86 50.23
N SER A 504 19.60 -2.75 50.19
CA SER A 504 19.48 -4.13 50.65
C SER A 504 20.04 -4.35 52.06
N GLY A 505 20.46 -3.28 52.74
CA GLY A 505 20.97 -3.32 54.12
C GLY A 505 22.31 -4.03 54.27
N ARG A 506 23.12 -4.10 53.21
CA ARG A 506 24.44 -4.75 53.22
C ARG A 506 25.56 -3.73 53.09
N ASP A 507 26.66 -3.99 53.80
CA ASP A 507 27.88 -3.21 53.69
C ASP A 507 28.86 -3.93 52.76
N ILE A 508 29.18 -3.31 51.61
CA ILE A 508 30.17 -3.83 50.66
C ILE A 508 31.47 -3.04 50.85
N ASP A 509 32.49 -3.68 51.42
CA ASP A 509 33.82 -3.07 51.57
C ASP A 509 34.50 -2.80 50.20
N ARG A 510 35.43 -1.82 50.14
CA ARG A 510 36.18 -1.40 48.95
C ARG A 510 36.88 -2.55 48.20
N LYS A 511 37.32 -3.60 48.92
CA LYS A 511 37.92 -4.80 48.30
C LYS A 511 36.90 -5.58 47.45
N ALA A 512 35.64 -5.65 47.90
CA ALA A 512 34.57 -6.32 47.17
C ALA A 512 34.15 -5.54 45.90
N GLY A 513 34.19 -4.20 45.91
CA GLY A 513 33.95 -3.38 44.70
C GLY A 513 34.94 -3.63 43.55
N SER A 514 36.20 -3.93 43.89
CA SER A 514 37.25 -4.25 42.90
C SER A 514 37.11 -5.67 42.32
N GLN A 515 36.52 -6.58 43.10
CA GLN A 515 36.19 -7.94 42.66
C GLN A 515 34.91 -7.94 41.83
N LEU A 516 33.93 -7.11 42.19
CA LEU A 516 32.71 -6.82 41.45
C LEU A 516 33.01 -6.35 40.02
N PHE A 517 33.83 -5.31 39.84
CA PHE A 517 34.19 -4.84 38.50
C PHE A 517 34.89 -5.90 37.65
N ARG A 518 35.80 -6.70 38.25
CA ARG A 518 36.48 -7.79 37.54
C ARG A 518 35.52 -8.90 37.12
N LEU A 519 34.51 -9.21 37.94
CA LEU A 519 33.54 -10.27 37.67
C LEU A 519 32.40 -9.81 36.75
N SER A 520 32.02 -8.53 36.79
CA SER A 520 31.03 -7.93 35.90
C SER A 520 31.62 -7.48 34.57
N LEU A 521 32.95 -7.36 34.49
CA LEU A 521 33.69 -6.71 33.40
C LEU A 521 33.14 -5.33 33.03
N GLY A 522 32.53 -4.62 33.98
CA GLY A 522 31.90 -3.32 33.73
C GLY A 522 30.47 -3.36 33.18
N ASN A 523 29.86 -4.54 32.99
CA ASN A 523 28.45 -4.61 32.59
C ASN A 523 27.54 -4.20 33.79
N PRO A 524 26.69 -3.16 33.66
CA PRO A 524 25.85 -2.66 34.75
C PRO A 524 24.94 -3.72 35.35
N LEU A 525 24.32 -4.55 34.51
CA LEU A 525 23.47 -5.63 34.98
C LEU A 525 24.25 -6.58 35.88
N PHE A 526 25.41 -7.05 35.42
CA PHE A 526 26.21 -8.00 36.20
C PHE A 526 26.72 -7.38 37.49
N ALA A 527 27.09 -6.10 37.46
CA ALA A 527 27.50 -5.37 38.65
C ALA A 527 26.35 -5.26 39.67
N LEU A 528 25.13 -4.96 39.23
CA LEU A 528 23.94 -4.87 40.08
C LEU A 528 23.56 -6.24 40.66
N GLU A 529 23.59 -7.29 39.84
CA GLU A 529 23.27 -8.66 40.24
C GLU A 529 24.27 -9.20 41.28
N LEU A 530 25.58 -8.98 41.06
CA LEU A 530 26.62 -9.35 42.03
C LEU A 530 26.54 -8.55 43.34
N ALA A 531 26.10 -7.30 43.29
CA ALA A 531 25.96 -6.44 44.48
C ALA A 531 24.70 -6.78 45.31
N THR A 532 23.66 -7.35 44.69
CA THR A 532 22.37 -7.65 45.32
C THR A 532 22.13 -9.14 45.59
N GLY A 533 22.95 -10.04 45.04
CA GLY A 533 22.90 -11.48 45.30
C GLY A 533 23.36 -11.85 46.73
N PRO A 534 22.99 -13.02 47.29
CA PRO A 534 23.55 -13.51 48.57
C PRO A 534 25.07 -13.59 48.51
N ALA A 535 25.76 -13.47 49.65
CA ALA A 535 27.22 -13.57 49.75
C ALA A 535 27.71 -14.92 49.20
N VAL A 536 27.85 -15.01 47.89
CA VAL A 536 28.63 -16.05 47.25
C VAL A 536 30.06 -15.72 47.64
N ASP A 537 30.77 -16.70 48.17
CA ASP A 537 32.19 -16.61 48.44
C ASP A 537 32.88 -16.27 47.11
N LEU A 538 33.08 -14.99 46.83
CA LEU A 538 33.56 -14.46 45.55
C LEU A 538 34.95 -15.05 45.20
N ALA A 539 35.63 -15.65 46.19
CA ALA A 539 36.86 -16.41 46.04
C ALA A 539 36.66 -17.79 45.35
N ARG A 540 35.47 -18.39 45.40
CA ARG A 540 35.15 -19.70 44.77
C ARG A 540 34.67 -19.62 43.32
N LEU A 541 34.53 -18.41 42.76
CA LEU A 541 34.06 -18.17 41.38
C LEU A 541 35.19 -17.94 40.35
N ALA A 542 36.45 -18.12 40.71
CA ALA A 542 37.56 -18.17 39.73
C ALA A 542 37.92 -19.64 39.40
N PRO A 543 38.36 -20.02 38.17
CA PRO A 543 38.73 -19.20 37.01
C PRO A 543 38.11 -19.66 35.65
N ALA A 544 38.22 -18.78 34.63
CA ALA A 544 38.33 -19.02 33.18
C ALA A 544 37.67 -17.82 32.46
N TYR A 545 38.45 -16.80 32.12
CA TYR A 545 38.00 -15.71 31.26
C TYR A 545 38.80 -15.72 29.96
N PRO A 546 38.14 -15.54 28.81
CA PRO A 546 38.80 -15.20 27.56
C PRO A 546 39.31 -13.76 27.59
N THR A 547 40.36 -13.49 26.80
CA THR A 547 40.99 -12.18 26.65
C THR A 547 40.08 -11.16 25.93
N PRO A 548 40.32 -9.84 26.09
CA PRO A 548 39.60 -8.81 25.34
C PRO A 548 39.72 -9.06 23.82
N GLY A 549 38.59 -9.26 23.14
CA GLY A 549 38.53 -9.49 21.69
C GLY A 549 37.97 -10.85 21.26
N GLU A 550 37.66 -11.77 22.18
CA GLU A 550 36.96 -13.02 21.84
C GLU A 550 35.43 -12.87 21.89
N PRO A 551 34.67 -13.50 20.96
CA PRO A 551 33.21 -13.47 20.97
C PRO A 551 32.62 -14.13 22.22
N VAL A 552 31.57 -13.52 22.77
CA VAL A 552 30.77 -14.15 23.83
C VAL A 552 29.77 -15.10 23.15
N PRO A 553 29.65 -16.37 23.58
CA PRO A 553 28.70 -17.32 22.96
C PRO A 553 27.22 -16.93 23.22
N ASP A 554 26.32 -17.33 22.31
CA ASP A 554 24.87 -17.06 22.30
C ASP A 554 24.10 -17.51 23.57
N ALA A 555 24.72 -18.34 24.40
CA ALA A 555 24.13 -18.84 25.64
C ALA A 555 24.37 -17.84 26.79
N VAL A 556 23.38 -17.72 27.70
CA VAL A 556 23.55 -16.99 28.97
C VAL A 556 24.88 -17.41 29.61
N PRO A 557 25.83 -16.49 29.86
CA PRO A 557 27.10 -16.83 30.51
C PRO A 557 26.91 -17.72 31.75
N ASP A 558 27.72 -18.77 31.88
CA ASP A 558 27.59 -19.83 32.90
C ASP A 558 27.48 -19.29 34.35
N ASN A 559 28.11 -18.15 34.60
CA ASN A 559 28.07 -17.42 35.87
C ASN A 559 26.67 -16.82 36.17
N ILE A 560 25.97 -16.26 35.18
CA ILE A 560 24.59 -15.77 35.31
C ILE A 560 23.64 -16.95 35.51
N ARG A 561 23.81 -18.04 34.75
CA ARG A 561 23.01 -19.27 34.95
C ARG A 561 23.12 -19.77 36.40
N ARG A 562 24.33 -19.79 36.97
CA ARG A 562 24.54 -20.20 38.37
C ARG A 562 23.96 -19.19 39.38
N LEU A 563 24.10 -17.90 39.12
CA LEU A 563 23.57 -16.84 40.00
C LEU A 563 22.03 -16.84 40.03
N VAL A 564 21.39 -16.87 38.86
CA VAL A 564 19.92 -16.90 38.73
C VAL A 564 19.36 -18.19 39.31
N ARG A 565 19.96 -19.36 39.03
CA ARG A 565 19.55 -20.63 39.66
C ARG A 565 19.66 -20.56 41.19
N GLY A 566 20.74 -19.99 41.72
CA GLY A 566 20.94 -19.82 43.16
C GLY A 566 19.92 -18.88 43.82
N ARG A 567 19.47 -17.84 43.11
CA ARG A 567 18.43 -16.90 43.56
C ARG A 567 17.06 -17.56 43.55
N LEU A 568 16.70 -18.19 42.43
CA LEU A 568 15.42 -18.85 42.26
C LEU A 568 15.27 -20.03 43.23
N ALA A 569 16.33 -20.81 43.47
CA ALA A 569 16.29 -21.98 44.37
C ALA A 569 15.89 -21.65 45.83
N ARG A 570 15.97 -20.39 46.25
CA ARG A 570 15.60 -19.93 47.60
C ARG A 570 14.18 -19.38 47.70
N LEU A 571 13.50 -19.21 46.57
CA LEU A 571 12.10 -18.77 46.55
C LEU A 571 11.18 -19.95 46.90
N PRO A 572 10.01 -19.67 47.51
CA PRO A 572 8.96 -20.67 47.68
C PRO A 572 8.64 -21.37 46.35
N ASP A 573 8.24 -22.64 46.42
CA ASP A 573 8.03 -23.44 45.21
C ASP A 573 6.98 -22.82 44.29
N ASP A 574 5.87 -22.34 44.85
CA ASP A 574 4.81 -21.67 44.10
C ASP A 574 5.28 -20.37 43.46
N THR A 575 6.14 -19.60 44.12
CA THR A 575 6.79 -18.42 43.54
C THR A 575 7.65 -18.78 42.33
N ARG A 576 8.43 -19.86 42.39
CA ARG A 576 9.22 -20.32 41.23
C ARG A 576 8.32 -20.75 40.08
N ARG A 577 7.22 -21.45 40.38
CA ARG A 577 6.27 -21.95 39.38
C ARG A 577 5.53 -20.82 38.68
N ILE A 578 5.17 -19.76 39.41
CA ILE A 578 4.62 -18.53 38.81
C ILE A 578 5.65 -17.79 37.96
N LEU A 579 6.91 -17.70 38.39
CA LEU A 579 7.98 -17.11 37.57
C LEU A 579 8.22 -17.91 36.28
N HIS A 580 8.15 -19.24 36.34
CA HIS A 580 8.18 -20.08 35.14
C HIS A 580 7.01 -19.77 34.20
N ALA A 581 5.77 -19.69 34.72
CA ALA A 581 4.62 -19.30 33.91
C ALA A 581 4.78 -17.91 33.29
N LEU A 582 5.20 -16.91 34.07
CA LEU A 582 5.42 -15.55 33.59
C LEU A 582 6.50 -15.48 32.51
N SER A 583 7.53 -16.34 32.60
CA SER A 583 8.66 -16.31 31.67
C SER A 583 8.31 -16.64 30.21
N LEU A 584 7.19 -17.38 30.03
CA LEU A 584 6.72 -17.87 28.75
C LEU A 584 5.61 -17.03 28.11
N ALA A 585 5.22 -15.93 28.75
CA ALA A 585 4.17 -15.07 28.21
C ALA A 585 4.60 -14.34 26.95
N ALA A 586 3.70 -14.14 26.01
CA ALA A 586 3.95 -13.21 24.91
C ALA A 586 3.87 -11.74 25.41
N GLY A 587 4.72 -10.87 24.86
CA GLY A 587 4.81 -9.47 25.26
C GLY A 587 5.78 -9.15 26.43
N ALA A 588 5.87 -7.86 26.76
CA ALA A 588 6.75 -7.32 27.81
C ALA A 588 6.20 -7.47 29.25
N ALA A 589 4.88 -7.64 29.41
CA ALA A 589 4.21 -7.76 30.70
C ALA A 589 2.88 -8.54 30.57
N VAL A 590 2.44 -9.16 31.66
CA VAL A 590 1.24 -10.02 31.70
C VAL A 590 0.27 -9.49 32.74
N SER A 591 -1.02 -9.37 32.40
CA SER A 591 -2.02 -8.95 33.39
C SER A 591 -2.15 -9.96 34.53
N LEU A 592 -2.55 -9.49 35.70
CA LEU A 592 -2.87 -10.35 36.84
C LEU A 592 -3.94 -11.39 36.45
N THR A 593 -4.98 -10.98 35.75
CA THR A 593 -6.06 -11.87 35.29
C THR A 593 -5.58 -12.97 34.35
N ALA A 594 -4.62 -12.68 33.48
CA ALA A 594 -4.06 -13.65 32.57
C ALA A 594 -3.14 -14.63 33.30
N ILE A 595 -2.25 -14.14 34.19
CA ILE A 595 -1.34 -15.01 34.93
C ILE A 595 -2.07 -15.89 35.94
N GLU A 596 -3.15 -15.41 36.58
CA GLU A 596 -4.03 -16.22 37.43
C GLU A 596 -4.68 -17.36 36.63
N ALA A 597 -5.24 -17.05 35.46
CA ALA A 597 -5.86 -18.06 34.61
C ALA A 597 -4.85 -19.08 34.06
N VAL A 598 -3.61 -18.65 33.76
CA VAL A 598 -2.52 -19.55 33.37
C VAL A 598 -2.05 -20.39 34.55
N ALA A 599 -1.99 -19.84 35.76
CA ALA A 599 -1.61 -20.56 36.96
C ALA A 599 -2.63 -21.64 37.34
N GLU A 600 -3.92 -21.34 37.19
CA GLU A 600 -5.01 -22.29 37.46
C GLU A 600 -5.02 -23.46 36.45
N ARG A 601 -4.69 -23.21 35.17
CA ARG A 601 -4.84 -24.20 34.09
C ARG A 601 -3.54 -24.87 33.64
N GLY A 602 -2.43 -24.13 33.71
CA GLY A 602 -1.14 -24.50 33.14
C GLY A 602 -0.14 -25.03 34.16
N LEU A 603 -0.29 -24.71 35.44
CA LEU A 603 0.59 -25.18 36.50
C LEU A 603 0.03 -26.44 37.17
N HIS A 604 0.94 -27.31 37.63
CA HIS A 604 0.57 -28.51 38.38
C HIS A 604 1.40 -28.59 39.69
N PRO A 605 0.76 -28.67 40.87
CA PRO A 605 -0.69 -28.54 41.13
C PRO A 605 -1.25 -27.13 40.82
N PRO A 606 -2.52 -26.95 40.44
CA PRO A 606 -3.05 -25.62 40.10
C PRO A 606 -2.95 -24.65 41.28
N LEU A 607 -2.76 -23.36 41.01
CA LEU A 607 -2.74 -22.31 42.03
C LEU A 607 -3.96 -21.41 41.90
N SER A 608 -4.60 -21.11 43.02
CA SER A 608 -5.73 -20.18 43.12
C SER A 608 -5.27 -18.72 43.11
N GLY A 609 -6.16 -17.77 42.78
CA GLY A 609 -5.84 -16.33 42.75
C GLY A 609 -5.14 -15.79 44.01
N PRO A 610 -5.59 -16.15 45.24
CA PRO A 610 -4.88 -15.75 46.46
C PRO A 610 -3.45 -16.29 46.55
N GLU A 611 -3.21 -17.54 46.15
CA GLU A 611 -1.88 -18.16 46.15
C GLU A 611 -0.97 -17.52 45.10
N VAL A 612 -1.52 -17.20 43.92
CA VAL A 612 -0.82 -16.46 42.86
C VAL A 612 -0.39 -15.08 43.37
N THR A 613 -1.27 -14.36 44.07
CA THR A 613 -0.97 -13.03 44.63
C THR A 613 0.18 -13.11 45.64
N VAL A 614 0.12 -14.04 46.59
CA VAL A 614 1.20 -14.26 47.57
C VAL A 614 2.53 -14.60 46.88
N ALA A 615 2.49 -15.44 45.84
CA ALA A 615 3.66 -15.81 45.06
C ALA A 615 4.27 -14.61 44.30
N LEU A 616 3.44 -13.76 43.71
CA LEU A 616 3.87 -12.53 43.02
C LEU A 616 4.44 -11.51 43.99
N ASP A 617 3.82 -11.30 45.15
CA ASP A 617 4.32 -10.41 46.21
C ASP A 617 5.73 -10.81 46.67
N ALA A 618 5.95 -12.11 46.90
CA ALA A 618 7.27 -12.64 47.22
C ALA A 618 8.30 -12.40 46.11
N ALA A 619 7.91 -12.56 44.83
CA ALA A 619 8.80 -12.32 43.70
C ALA A 619 9.12 -10.82 43.50
N VAL A 620 8.16 -9.92 43.75
CA VAL A 620 8.35 -8.47 43.75
C VAL A 620 9.27 -8.05 44.89
N LEU A 621 9.08 -8.60 46.08
CA LEU A 621 9.88 -8.30 47.27
C LEU A 621 11.35 -8.66 47.08
N VAL A 622 11.63 -9.81 46.45
CA VAL A 622 12.99 -10.26 46.13
C VAL A 622 13.55 -9.55 44.88
N GLY A 623 12.73 -8.78 44.17
CA GLY A 623 13.14 -7.95 43.04
C GLY A 623 13.39 -8.74 41.75
N VAL A 624 12.78 -9.91 41.59
CA VAL A 624 12.87 -10.68 40.33
C VAL A 624 11.93 -10.10 39.27
N ILE A 625 10.75 -9.69 39.71
CA ILE A 625 9.73 -9.08 38.88
C ILE A 625 9.37 -7.69 39.41
N GLU A 626 8.58 -6.97 38.62
CA GLU A 626 7.99 -5.71 38.99
C GLU A 626 6.55 -5.63 38.51
N GLU A 627 5.75 -4.84 39.22
CA GLU A 627 4.41 -4.47 38.78
C GLU A 627 4.49 -3.50 37.61
N ARG A 628 3.72 -3.77 36.57
CA ARG A 628 3.52 -2.87 35.42
C ARG A 628 2.04 -2.80 35.08
N ASP A 629 1.57 -1.65 34.61
CA ASP A 629 0.23 -1.58 34.04
C ASP A 629 0.22 -2.30 32.67
N VAL A 630 -0.77 -3.15 32.46
CA VAL A 630 -1.01 -3.90 31.23
C VAL A 630 -2.40 -3.53 30.69
N VAL A 631 -2.49 -3.35 29.37
CA VAL A 631 -3.74 -3.02 28.70
C VAL A 631 -4.49 -4.29 28.30
N LEU A 632 -5.73 -4.43 28.76
CA LEU A 632 -6.66 -5.46 28.28
C LEU A 632 -8.01 -4.83 27.93
N GLY A 633 -8.51 -5.10 26.71
CA GLY A 633 -9.81 -4.57 26.25
C GLY A 633 -9.91 -3.04 26.34
N GLY A 634 -8.81 -2.33 26.09
CA GLY A 634 -8.74 -0.87 26.18
C GLY A 634 -8.77 -0.30 27.60
N ARG A 635 -8.54 -1.12 28.64
CA ARG A 635 -8.45 -0.69 30.05
C ARG A 635 -7.10 -1.01 30.64
N SER A 636 -6.54 -0.07 31.40
CA SER A 636 -5.32 -0.28 32.19
C SER A 636 -5.63 -1.20 33.37
N THR A 637 -4.87 -2.28 33.51
CA THR A 637 -5.00 -3.28 34.58
C THR A 637 -3.64 -3.58 35.19
N LEU A 638 -3.62 -4.07 36.42
CA LEU A 638 -2.37 -4.51 37.05
C LEU A 638 -1.80 -5.72 36.31
N GLY A 639 -0.50 -5.70 36.07
CA GLY A 639 0.26 -6.80 35.52
C GLY A 639 1.69 -6.84 36.04
N TYR A 640 2.46 -7.80 35.53
CA TYR A 640 3.79 -8.13 36.02
C TYR A 640 4.75 -8.36 34.87
N ALA A 641 5.99 -7.94 35.06
CA ALA A 641 7.08 -8.12 34.12
C ALA A 641 8.36 -8.54 34.84
N PHE A 642 9.23 -9.25 34.14
CA PHE A 642 10.60 -9.45 34.61
C PHE A 642 11.33 -8.12 34.57
N ARG A 643 12.03 -7.78 35.65
CA ARG A 643 12.94 -6.62 35.64
C ARG A 643 14.07 -6.78 34.63
N HIS A 644 14.44 -8.03 34.34
CA HIS A 644 15.55 -8.33 33.46
C HIS A 644 15.27 -9.45 32.45
N PRO A 645 15.43 -9.21 31.13
CA PRO A 645 15.23 -10.22 30.08
C PRO A 645 16.09 -11.47 30.25
N LEU A 646 17.36 -11.35 30.69
CA LEU A 646 18.20 -12.52 30.94
C LEU A 646 17.70 -13.40 32.10
N VAL A 647 17.05 -12.81 33.12
CA VAL A 647 16.46 -13.58 34.22
C VAL A 647 15.22 -14.33 33.73
N ARG A 648 14.41 -13.68 32.88
CA ARG A 648 13.30 -14.32 32.17
C ARG A 648 13.78 -15.52 31.34
N LEU A 649 14.80 -15.33 30.51
CA LEU A 649 15.40 -16.40 29.69
C LEU A 649 15.93 -17.55 30.56
N ALA A 650 16.69 -17.24 31.62
CA ALA A 650 17.20 -18.25 32.54
C ALA A 650 16.09 -18.98 33.32
N CYS A 651 14.94 -18.35 33.59
CA CYS A 651 13.76 -19.01 34.14
C CYS A 651 13.14 -19.98 33.13
N ALA A 652 12.95 -19.53 31.88
CA ALA A 652 12.38 -20.35 30.82
C ALA A 652 13.25 -21.59 30.53
N GLU A 653 14.58 -21.43 30.50
CA GLU A 653 15.55 -22.50 30.27
C GLU A 653 15.49 -23.63 31.30
N GLN A 654 15.12 -23.34 32.56
CA GLN A 654 15.05 -24.35 33.63
C GLN A 654 13.85 -25.28 33.51
N MET A 655 12.88 -24.94 32.67
CA MET A 655 11.66 -25.72 32.52
C MET A 655 11.87 -26.92 31.59
N SER A 656 11.26 -28.05 31.96
CA SER A 656 11.13 -29.19 31.05
C SER A 656 10.27 -28.82 29.83
N ARG A 657 10.51 -29.48 28.69
CA ARG A 657 9.68 -29.31 27.48
C ARG A 657 8.19 -29.53 27.76
N ALA A 658 7.85 -30.55 28.56
CA ALA A 658 6.47 -30.85 28.95
C ALA A 658 5.82 -29.71 29.76
N SER A 659 6.56 -29.09 30.68
CA SER A 659 6.07 -27.95 31.45
C SER A 659 5.86 -26.71 30.57
N ARG A 660 6.82 -26.42 29.67
CA ARG A 660 6.67 -25.28 28.73
C ARG A 660 5.45 -25.46 27.84
N ARG A 661 5.30 -26.65 27.26
CA ARG A 661 4.16 -26.99 26.40
C ARG A 661 2.81 -26.77 27.10
N ARG A 662 2.66 -27.25 28.34
CA ARG A 662 1.42 -27.07 29.12
C ARG A 662 1.11 -25.60 29.41
N ILE A 663 2.13 -24.81 29.74
CA ILE A 663 1.94 -23.38 30.00
C ILE A 663 1.61 -22.62 28.72
N HIS A 664 2.26 -22.91 27.59
CA HIS A 664 1.90 -22.32 26.31
C HIS A 664 0.46 -22.67 25.90
N GLN A 665 0.01 -23.89 26.16
CA GLN A 665 -1.38 -24.28 25.93
C GLN A 665 -2.34 -23.44 26.79
N ALA A 666 -2.01 -23.24 28.08
CA ALA A 666 -2.80 -22.39 28.96
C ALA A 666 -2.81 -20.93 28.49
N TYR A 667 -1.68 -20.39 28.01
CA TYR A 667 -1.64 -19.05 27.41
C TYR A 667 -2.49 -18.96 26.14
N ALA A 668 -2.40 -19.94 25.23
CA ALA A 668 -3.23 -19.96 24.03
C ALA A 668 -4.73 -19.90 24.37
N ASP A 669 -5.19 -20.68 25.36
CA ASP A 669 -6.59 -20.68 25.79
C ASP A 669 -7.02 -19.39 26.52
N VAL A 670 -6.07 -18.69 27.17
CA VAL A 670 -6.31 -17.39 27.82
C VAL A 670 -6.39 -16.29 26.78
N VAL A 671 -5.43 -16.23 25.86
CA VAL A 671 -5.41 -15.26 24.75
C VAL A 671 -6.65 -15.44 23.88
N LEU A 672 -7.04 -16.68 23.53
CA LEU A 672 -8.21 -16.93 22.69
C LEU A 672 -9.51 -16.41 23.33
N ARG A 673 -9.59 -16.46 24.67
CA ARG A 673 -10.74 -15.95 25.42
C ARG A 673 -10.74 -14.43 25.58
N LEU A 674 -9.58 -13.83 25.82
CA LEU A 674 -9.47 -12.40 26.16
C LEU A 674 -9.23 -11.49 24.95
N ARG A 675 -8.52 -12.00 23.94
CA ARG A 675 -8.10 -11.29 22.71
C ARG A 675 -8.10 -12.26 21.51
N PRO A 676 -9.28 -12.71 21.04
CA PRO A 676 -9.38 -13.65 19.91
C PRO A 676 -8.81 -13.09 18.58
N ASP A 677 -8.70 -11.76 18.50
CA ASP A 677 -8.10 -11.00 17.40
C ASP A 677 -6.57 -10.98 17.40
N ALA A 678 -5.92 -11.37 18.51
CA ALA A 678 -4.46 -11.45 18.62
C ALA A 678 -3.91 -12.73 17.94
N VAL A 679 -4.14 -12.86 16.62
CA VAL A 679 -3.80 -14.04 15.82
C VAL A 679 -2.31 -14.40 15.87
N ASP A 680 -1.43 -13.41 15.94
CA ASP A 680 0.03 -13.59 16.05
C ASP A 680 0.42 -14.27 17.38
N ALA A 681 -0.14 -13.79 18.50
CA ALA A 681 0.10 -14.36 19.82
C ALA A 681 -0.50 -15.77 19.95
N LEU A 682 -1.66 -16.00 19.33
CA LEU A 682 -2.28 -17.32 19.25
C LEU A 682 -1.43 -18.29 18.45
N ALA A 683 -0.96 -17.89 17.26
CA ALA A 683 -0.06 -18.69 16.43
C ALA A 683 1.19 -19.09 17.22
N HIS A 684 1.87 -18.12 17.84
CA HIS A 684 3.07 -18.35 18.64
C HIS A 684 2.84 -19.37 19.78
N HIS A 685 1.85 -19.12 20.65
CA HIS A 685 1.60 -19.99 21.79
C HIS A 685 1.08 -21.36 21.37
N MET A 686 0.25 -21.46 20.33
CA MET A 686 -0.24 -22.75 19.85
C MET A 686 0.87 -23.58 19.20
N THR A 687 1.80 -22.98 18.44
CA THR A 687 2.95 -23.70 17.90
C THR A 687 3.81 -24.27 19.02
N LEU A 688 4.20 -23.44 20.00
CA LEU A 688 5.03 -23.88 21.13
C LEU A 688 4.31 -24.85 22.08
N ALA A 689 2.98 -24.81 22.14
CA ALA A 689 2.15 -25.78 22.84
C ALA A 689 1.98 -27.10 22.08
N GLU A 690 2.49 -27.18 20.84
CA GLU A 690 2.22 -28.29 19.93
C GLU A 690 0.72 -28.54 19.74
N ASP A 691 -0.11 -27.50 19.82
CA ASP A 691 -1.57 -27.57 19.74
C ASP A 691 -2.02 -27.95 18.31
N ALA A 692 -3.09 -28.74 18.20
CA ALA A 692 -3.66 -29.12 16.90
C ALA A 692 -4.26 -27.94 16.15
N ARG A 693 -4.60 -26.85 16.83
CA ARG A 693 -5.16 -25.61 16.26
C ARG A 693 -4.10 -24.68 15.68
N ALA A 694 -2.80 -24.93 15.91
CA ALA A 694 -1.71 -24.06 15.47
C ALA A 694 -1.74 -23.75 13.96
N PRO A 695 -1.98 -24.71 13.04
CA PRO A 695 -2.01 -24.43 11.60
C PRO A 695 -3.04 -23.36 11.19
N VAL A 696 -4.23 -23.38 11.81
CA VAL A 696 -5.31 -22.42 11.52
C VAL A 696 -4.90 -21.00 11.89
N HIS A 697 -4.25 -20.82 13.04
CA HIS A 697 -3.83 -19.50 13.51
C HIS A 697 -2.55 -19.00 12.83
N LEU A 698 -1.61 -19.90 12.49
CA LEU A 698 -0.46 -19.54 11.63
C LEU A 698 -0.94 -19.06 10.26
N ARG A 699 -1.93 -19.73 9.67
CA ARG A 699 -2.53 -19.29 8.41
C ARG A 699 -3.19 -17.91 8.54
N ALA A 700 -3.99 -17.71 9.60
CA ALA A 700 -4.62 -16.42 9.84
C ALA A 700 -3.60 -15.28 10.06
N ALA A 701 -2.49 -15.55 10.76
CA ALA A 701 -1.40 -14.58 10.95
C ALA A 701 -0.68 -14.28 9.62
N ALA A 702 -0.42 -15.30 8.79
CA ALA A 702 0.17 -15.13 7.47
C ALA A 702 -0.73 -14.29 6.53
N ASP A 703 -2.03 -14.60 6.50
CA ASP A 703 -3.01 -13.90 5.67
C ASP A 703 -3.19 -12.43 6.14
N ARG A 704 -3.18 -12.19 7.45
CA ARG A 704 -3.16 -10.83 8.03
C ARG A 704 -1.88 -10.07 7.65
N ALA A 705 -0.72 -10.69 7.77
CA ALA A 705 0.54 -10.05 7.36
C ALA A 705 0.55 -9.73 5.86
N ALA A 706 0.04 -10.65 5.03
CA ALA A 706 -0.07 -10.45 3.59
C ALA A 706 -1.04 -9.32 3.23
N SER A 707 -2.13 -9.12 3.98
CA SER A 707 -3.08 -8.01 3.77
C SER A 707 -2.53 -6.64 4.23
N LEU A 708 -1.59 -6.63 5.18
CA LEU A 708 -0.84 -5.45 5.61
C LEU A 708 0.40 -5.16 4.77
N PHE A 709 0.64 -5.94 3.72
CA PHE A 709 1.82 -5.86 2.86
C PHE A 709 3.14 -6.08 3.61
N ALA A 710 3.06 -6.77 4.74
CA ALA A 710 4.20 -7.31 5.47
C ALA A 710 4.58 -8.68 4.89
N ASN A 711 5.08 -8.67 3.66
CA ASN A 711 5.33 -9.89 2.88
C ASN A 711 6.41 -10.77 3.52
N ASP A 712 7.41 -10.20 4.19
CA ASP A 712 8.45 -10.99 4.86
C ASP A 712 7.91 -11.65 6.13
N SER A 713 7.10 -10.91 6.90
CA SER A 713 6.36 -11.46 8.04
C SER A 713 5.39 -12.58 7.60
N ALA A 714 4.65 -12.38 6.50
CA ALA A 714 3.77 -13.39 5.93
C ALA A 714 4.55 -14.65 5.50
N CYS A 715 5.70 -14.48 4.84
CA CYS A 715 6.56 -15.60 4.45
C CYS A 715 7.12 -16.36 5.67
N ALA A 716 7.42 -15.68 6.77
CA ALA A 716 7.86 -16.33 8.01
C ALA A 716 6.76 -17.24 8.60
N TYR A 717 5.53 -16.72 8.71
CA TYR A 717 4.38 -17.52 9.17
C TYR A 717 4.05 -18.69 8.24
N TYR A 718 4.09 -18.50 6.93
CA TYR A 718 3.86 -19.59 5.98
C TYR A 718 4.95 -20.66 6.03
N ARG A 719 6.21 -20.28 6.23
CA ARG A 719 7.30 -21.23 6.40
C ARG A 719 7.07 -22.10 7.64
N GLU A 720 6.77 -21.48 8.78
CA GLU A 720 6.46 -22.19 10.02
C GLU A 720 5.22 -23.09 9.88
N LEU A 721 4.18 -22.61 9.18
CA LEU A 721 2.98 -23.39 8.85
C LEU A 721 3.31 -24.63 8.01
N VAL A 722 4.08 -24.47 6.93
CA VAL A 722 4.43 -25.58 6.03
C VAL A 722 5.31 -26.60 6.75
N ASP A 723 6.32 -26.14 7.51
CA ASP A 723 7.19 -27.04 8.31
C ASP A 723 6.35 -27.86 9.32
N LEU A 724 5.35 -27.22 9.94
CA LEU A 724 4.44 -27.89 10.87
C LEU A 724 3.52 -28.90 10.17
N LEU A 725 2.96 -28.53 9.01
CA LEU A 725 2.07 -29.39 8.23
C LEU A 725 2.82 -30.59 7.64
N ASP A 726 4.02 -30.41 7.10
CA ASP A 726 4.86 -31.52 6.62
C ASP A 726 5.13 -32.56 7.72
N ALA A 727 5.26 -32.12 8.97
CA ALA A 727 5.53 -33.01 10.09
C ALA A 727 4.28 -33.73 10.62
N ARG A 728 3.07 -33.14 10.46
CA ARG A 728 1.85 -33.59 11.16
C ARG A 728 0.69 -33.97 10.26
N ASP A 729 0.52 -33.25 9.17
CA ASP A 729 -0.57 -33.41 8.21
C ASP A 729 -0.09 -33.06 6.79
N PRO A 730 0.74 -33.93 6.16
CA PRO A 730 1.35 -33.64 4.87
C PRO A 730 0.34 -33.40 3.74
N SER A 731 -0.91 -33.85 3.89
CA SER A 731 -1.97 -33.65 2.88
C SER A 731 -2.45 -32.19 2.81
N ALA A 732 -2.34 -31.42 3.90
CA ALA A 732 -2.72 -30.01 3.94
C ALA A 732 -1.57 -29.06 3.57
N ALA A 733 -0.32 -29.54 3.57
CA ALA A 733 0.86 -28.74 3.26
C ALA A 733 0.84 -28.10 1.85
N PRO A 734 0.37 -28.78 0.78
CA PRO A 734 0.34 -28.20 -0.56
C PRO A 734 -0.52 -26.93 -0.69
N GLU A 735 -1.65 -26.87 0.02
CA GLU A 735 -2.52 -25.68 0.02
C GLU A 735 -1.84 -24.48 0.70
N ALA A 736 -1.13 -24.72 1.80
CA ALA A 736 -0.33 -23.70 2.47
C ALA A 736 0.82 -23.20 1.57
N ARG A 737 1.52 -24.13 0.89
CA ARG A 737 2.57 -23.81 -0.09
C ARG A 737 2.05 -23.00 -1.27
N LEU A 738 0.86 -23.31 -1.79
CA LEU A 738 0.22 -22.55 -2.87
C LEU A 738 0.04 -21.08 -2.46
N ALA A 739 -0.54 -20.84 -1.29
CA ALA A 739 -0.75 -19.48 -0.79
C ALA A 739 0.57 -18.74 -0.52
N TRP A 740 1.56 -19.42 0.04
CA TRP A 740 2.90 -18.86 0.22
C TRP A 740 3.53 -18.47 -1.13
N GLY A 741 3.43 -19.35 -2.13
CA GLY A 741 3.89 -19.10 -3.50
C GLY A 741 3.23 -17.87 -4.13
N LEU A 742 1.94 -17.63 -3.88
CA LEU A 742 1.23 -16.42 -4.34
C LEU A 742 1.79 -15.14 -3.70
N VAL A 743 2.08 -15.15 -2.39
CA VAL A 743 2.72 -14.01 -1.70
C VAL A 743 4.12 -13.75 -2.24
N LEU A 744 4.93 -14.79 -2.42
CA LEU A 744 6.28 -14.67 -2.99
C LEU A 744 6.25 -14.11 -4.41
N ARG A 745 5.30 -14.56 -5.23
CA ARG A 745 5.13 -14.07 -6.61
C ARG A 745 4.73 -12.60 -6.66
N ARG A 746 3.82 -12.16 -5.79
CA ARG A 746 3.45 -10.74 -5.63
C ARG A 746 4.63 -9.89 -5.18
N ALA A 747 5.49 -10.43 -4.32
CA ALA A 747 6.73 -9.79 -3.89
C ALA A 747 7.88 -9.89 -4.92
N ALA A 748 7.61 -10.38 -6.14
CA ALA A 748 8.60 -10.62 -7.20
C ALA A 748 9.76 -11.58 -6.82
N ARG A 749 9.56 -12.44 -5.81
CA ARG A 749 10.53 -13.46 -5.36
C ARG A 749 10.31 -14.79 -6.09
N TYR A 750 10.45 -14.77 -7.42
CA TYR A 750 10.03 -15.88 -8.28
C TYR A 750 10.80 -17.19 -8.06
N ALA A 751 12.09 -17.13 -7.75
CA ALA A 751 12.90 -18.33 -7.48
C ALA A 751 12.45 -19.07 -6.22
N GLU A 752 12.12 -18.33 -5.15
CA GLU A 752 11.56 -18.92 -3.92
C GLU A 752 10.15 -19.43 -4.16
N ALA A 753 9.33 -18.70 -4.94
CA ALA A 753 8.00 -19.16 -5.32
C ALA A 753 8.06 -20.49 -6.10
N GLU A 754 8.99 -20.62 -7.05
CA GLU A 754 9.22 -21.87 -7.78
C GLU A 754 9.54 -23.02 -6.82
N ALA A 755 10.50 -22.84 -5.92
CA ALA A 755 10.92 -23.92 -5.01
C ALA A 755 9.74 -24.44 -4.16
N VAL A 756 8.94 -23.52 -3.60
CA VAL A 756 7.79 -23.86 -2.76
C VAL A 756 6.67 -24.51 -3.58
N LEU A 757 6.35 -23.97 -4.76
CA LEU A 757 5.27 -24.47 -5.61
C LEU A 757 5.63 -25.81 -6.29
N ARG A 758 6.90 -26.01 -6.67
CA ARG A 758 7.39 -27.28 -7.21
C ARG A 758 7.20 -28.39 -6.18
N ARG A 759 7.57 -28.14 -4.93
CA ARG A 759 7.39 -29.11 -3.86
C ARG A 759 5.92 -29.47 -3.66
N ALA A 760 5.03 -28.48 -3.64
CA ALA A 760 3.59 -28.70 -3.55
C ALA A 760 3.05 -29.53 -4.73
N TYR A 761 3.50 -29.24 -5.94
CA TYR A 761 3.12 -29.99 -7.14
C TYR A 761 3.55 -31.45 -7.04
N ASP A 762 4.81 -31.71 -6.67
CA ASP A 762 5.35 -33.07 -6.55
C ASP A 762 4.62 -33.87 -5.46
N ASP A 763 4.32 -33.26 -4.31
CA ASP A 763 3.56 -33.89 -3.21
C ASP A 763 2.13 -34.28 -3.67
N LEU A 764 1.44 -33.39 -4.41
CA LEU A 764 0.09 -33.64 -4.94
C LEU A 764 0.07 -34.69 -6.05
N MET A 765 1.09 -34.69 -6.92
CA MET A 765 1.26 -35.73 -7.94
C MET A 765 1.49 -37.10 -7.30
N ALA A 766 2.30 -37.19 -6.24
CA ALA A 766 2.50 -38.43 -5.49
C ALA A 766 1.22 -38.91 -4.79
N ALA A 767 0.38 -37.99 -4.32
CA ALA A 767 -0.91 -38.28 -3.71
C ALA A 767 -2.04 -38.58 -4.73
N ALA A 768 -1.78 -38.42 -6.03
CA ALA A 768 -2.76 -38.51 -7.11
C ALA A 768 -3.96 -37.53 -6.97
N ASP A 769 -3.76 -36.40 -6.29
CA ASP A 769 -4.75 -35.31 -6.24
C ASP A 769 -4.59 -34.41 -7.47
N HIS A 770 -5.13 -34.88 -8.59
CA HIS A 770 -4.97 -34.23 -9.89
C HIS A 770 -5.63 -32.84 -9.96
N VAL A 771 -6.69 -32.59 -9.17
CA VAL A 771 -7.41 -31.30 -9.20
C VAL A 771 -6.55 -30.22 -8.55
N GLN A 772 -6.02 -30.48 -7.35
CA GLN A 772 -5.13 -29.53 -6.69
C GLN A 772 -3.78 -29.44 -7.41
N ALA A 773 -3.26 -30.55 -7.94
CA ALA A 773 -2.02 -30.55 -8.71
C ALA A 773 -2.10 -29.58 -9.90
N LEU A 774 -3.25 -29.53 -10.59
CA LEU A 774 -3.48 -28.57 -11.68
C LEU A 774 -3.40 -27.11 -11.20
N ARG A 775 -4.06 -26.78 -10.08
CA ARG A 775 -4.05 -25.41 -9.52
C ARG A 775 -2.63 -24.94 -9.16
N VAL A 776 -1.85 -25.83 -8.55
CA VAL A 776 -0.45 -25.56 -8.22
C VAL A 776 0.41 -25.47 -9.47
N ALA A 777 0.21 -26.35 -10.45
CA ALA A 777 0.92 -26.34 -11.73
C ALA A 777 0.74 -25.00 -12.47
N VAL A 778 -0.48 -24.45 -12.48
CA VAL A 778 -0.75 -23.12 -13.05
C VAL A 778 0.08 -22.03 -12.37
N SER A 779 0.07 -21.99 -11.04
CA SER A 779 0.82 -20.98 -10.28
C SER A 779 2.34 -21.14 -10.47
N LEU A 780 2.84 -22.38 -10.49
CA LEU A 780 4.24 -22.71 -10.75
C LEU A 780 4.67 -22.28 -12.15
N ALA A 781 3.87 -22.60 -13.17
CA ALA A 781 4.14 -22.25 -14.56
C ALA A 781 4.16 -20.73 -14.76
N GLU A 782 3.25 -20.00 -14.11
CA GLU A 782 3.27 -18.54 -14.13
C GLU A 782 4.51 -17.94 -13.45
N ALA A 783 4.95 -18.52 -12.31
CA ALA A 783 6.18 -18.09 -11.65
C ALA A 783 7.42 -18.32 -12.55
N LEU A 784 7.50 -19.47 -13.21
CA LEU A 784 8.54 -19.78 -14.19
C LEU A 784 8.53 -18.81 -15.37
N GLY A 785 7.35 -18.50 -15.91
CA GLY A 785 7.19 -17.51 -16.97
C GLY A 785 7.70 -16.13 -16.56
N ARG A 786 7.38 -15.66 -15.35
CA ARG A 786 7.87 -14.39 -14.80
C ARG A 786 9.36 -14.40 -14.45
N ALA A 787 9.94 -15.58 -14.22
CA ALA A 787 11.38 -15.77 -14.08
C ALA A 787 12.12 -15.87 -15.43
N GLY A 788 11.44 -15.70 -16.58
CA GLY A 788 12.05 -15.78 -17.90
C GLY A 788 12.23 -17.21 -18.44
N ARG A 789 11.54 -18.20 -17.86
CA ARG A 789 11.58 -19.62 -18.28
C ARG A 789 10.22 -20.12 -18.78
N PRO A 790 9.62 -19.49 -19.81
CA PRO A 790 8.27 -19.83 -20.24
C PRO A 790 8.12 -21.25 -20.80
N LEU A 791 9.16 -21.80 -21.44
CA LEU A 791 9.12 -23.16 -21.99
C LEU A 791 9.04 -24.22 -20.89
N GLU A 792 9.79 -24.06 -19.80
CA GLU A 792 9.70 -24.96 -18.64
C GLU A 792 8.33 -24.84 -17.95
N GLY A 793 7.73 -23.64 -17.95
CA GLY A 793 6.35 -23.46 -17.51
C GLY A 793 5.35 -24.26 -18.37
N LEU A 794 5.53 -24.28 -19.69
CA LEU A 794 4.70 -25.10 -20.59
C LEU A 794 4.87 -26.59 -20.32
N GLU A 795 6.10 -27.06 -20.13
CA GLU A 795 6.38 -28.46 -19.77
C GLU A 795 5.65 -28.88 -18.49
N VAL A 796 5.60 -28.01 -17.47
CA VAL A 796 4.82 -28.24 -16.24
C VAL A 796 3.33 -28.37 -16.53
N LEU A 797 2.74 -27.50 -17.37
CA LEU A 797 1.31 -27.56 -17.70
C LEU A 797 0.95 -28.73 -18.61
N GLU A 798 1.88 -29.19 -19.45
CA GLU A 798 1.73 -30.37 -20.29
C GLU A 798 1.78 -31.66 -19.46
N ALA A 799 2.67 -31.72 -18.47
CA ALA A 799 2.79 -32.84 -17.54
C ALA A 799 1.65 -32.88 -16.50
N ALA A 800 0.99 -31.76 -16.24
CA ALA A 800 -0.10 -31.67 -15.26
C ALA A 800 -1.30 -32.55 -15.66
N PRO A 801 -1.81 -33.39 -14.74
CA PRO A 801 -2.89 -34.32 -15.03
C PRO A 801 -4.19 -33.57 -15.32
N GLN A 802 -4.87 -33.96 -16.39
CA GLN A 802 -6.20 -33.44 -16.69
C GLN A 802 -7.24 -34.32 -16.01
N SER A 803 -7.97 -33.77 -15.04
CA SER A 803 -9.06 -34.46 -14.36
C SER A 803 -10.41 -33.96 -14.87
N SER A 804 -11.35 -34.87 -15.13
CA SER A 804 -12.75 -34.53 -15.42
C SER A 804 -13.47 -33.88 -14.24
N LEU A 805 -12.93 -34.00 -13.03
CA LEU A 805 -13.44 -33.37 -11.81
C LEU A 805 -12.95 -31.93 -11.64
N SER A 806 -12.01 -31.46 -12.48
CA SER A 806 -11.54 -30.07 -12.41
C SER A 806 -12.70 -29.11 -12.72
N GLU A 807 -12.74 -27.96 -12.07
CA GLU A 807 -13.73 -26.95 -12.38
C GLU A 807 -13.43 -26.30 -13.75
N ALA A 808 -14.45 -25.71 -14.38
CA ALA A 808 -14.25 -24.96 -15.64
C ALA A 808 -13.30 -23.76 -15.45
N SER A 809 -13.31 -23.15 -14.26
CA SER A 809 -12.38 -22.10 -13.84
C SER A 809 -10.92 -22.58 -13.85
N ASP A 810 -10.64 -23.78 -13.34
CA ASP A 810 -9.29 -24.37 -13.30
C ASP A 810 -8.78 -24.68 -14.70
N ARG A 811 -9.64 -25.25 -15.57
CA ARG A 811 -9.29 -25.52 -16.98
C ARG A 811 -9.03 -24.24 -17.77
N ALA A 812 -9.90 -23.23 -17.61
CA ALA A 812 -9.70 -21.91 -18.20
C ALA A 812 -8.39 -21.26 -17.70
N GLY A 813 -8.11 -21.34 -16.40
CA GLY A 813 -6.86 -20.84 -15.81
C GLY A 813 -5.62 -21.50 -16.39
N ARG A 814 -5.66 -22.82 -16.63
CA ARG A 814 -4.59 -23.56 -17.31
C ARG A 814 -4.37 -23.08 -18.74
N ASP A 815 -5.42 -23.01 -19.56
CA ASP A 815 -5.28 -22.57 -20.96
C ASP A 815 -4.85 -21.09 -21.06
N LEU A 816 -5.26 -20.24 -20.11
CA LEU A 816 -4.75 -18.87 -19.99
C LEU A 816 -3.26 -18.83 -19.68
N ALA A 817 -2.78 -19.66 -18.75
CA ALA A 817 -1.35 -19.76 -18.46
C ALA A 817 -0.57 -20.29 -19.67
N CYS A 818 -1.09 -21.31 -20.38
CA CYS A 818 -0.53 -21.76 -21.65
C CYS A 818 -0.45 -20.63 -22.69
N GLY A 819 -1.51 -19.83 -22.81
CA GLY A 819 -1.54 -18.66 -23.70
C GLY A 819 -0.47 -17.62 -23.34
N ALA A 820 -0.37 -17.25 -22.06
CA ALA A 820 0.63 -16.31 -21.57
C ALA A 820 2.07 -16.80 -21.79
N LEU A 821 2.33 -18.08 -21.54
CA LEU A 821 3.68 -18.65 -21.67
C LEU A 821 4.10 -18.79 -23.13
N ASN A 822 3.19 -19.20 -24.03
CA ASN A 822 3.48 -19.19 -25.46
C ASN A 822 3.73 -17.77 -25.98
N PHE A 823 2.97 -16.77 -25.51
CA PHE A 823 3.22 -15.38 -25.84
C PHE A 823 4.62 -14.93 -25.39
N ASN A 824 5.00 -15.21 -24.14
CA ASN A 824 6.34 -14.89 -23.62
C ASN A 824 7.46 -15.62 -24.38
N ALA A 825 7.18 -16.82 -24.90
CA ALA A 825 8.12 -17.60 -25.71
C ALA A 825 8.17 -17.17 -27.20
N GLY A 826 7.39 -16.16 -27.61
CA GLY A 826 7.29 -15.69 -29.00
C GLY A 826 6.49 -16.60 -29.93
N ARG A 827 5.73 -17.55 -29.39
CA ARG A 827 4.86 -18.51 -30.11
C ARG A 827 3.43 -17.98 -30.20
N TYR A 828 3.24 -16.90 -30.95
CA TYR A 828 2.00 -16.10 -30.89
C TYR A 828 0.76 -16.84 -31.40
N ASP A 829 0.89 -17.72 -32.40
CA ASP A 829 -0.27 -18.46 -32.92
C ASP A 829 -0.70 -19.59 -31.97
N GLU A 830 0.25 -20.27 -31.34
CA GLU A 830 -0.02 -21.23 -30.26
C GLU A 830 -0.62 -20.53 -29.04
N ALA A 831 -0.17 -19.31 -28.72
CA ALA A 831 -0.77 -18.49 -27.67
C ALA A 831 -2.24 -18.20 -27.98
N LEU A 832 -2.56 -17.72 -29.19
CA LEU A 832 -3.94 -17.46 -29.62
C LEU A 832 -4.81 -18.72 -29.61
N ALA A 833 -4.27 -19.87 -30.03
CA ALA A 833 -4.99 -21.14 -29.99
C ALA A 833 -5.32 -21.57 -28.55
N ALA A 834 -4.39 -21.39 -27.59
CA ALA A 834 -4.64 -21.64 -26.18
C ALA A 834 -5.69 -20.69 -25.59
N LEU A 835 -5.60 -19.40 -25.92
CA LEU A 835 -6.60 -18.41 -25.51
C LEU A 835 -7.99 -18.68 -26.11
N GLY A 836 -8.09 -19.32 -27.28
CA GLY A 836 -9.37 -19.79 -27.83
C GLY A 836 -10.01 -20.87 -26.95
N ARG A 837 -9.23 -21.87 -26.53
CA ARG A 837 -9.72 -22.92 -25.60
C ARG A 837 -10.11 -22.36 -24.24
N ALA A 838 -9.34 -21.41 -23.71
CA ALA A 838 -9.68 -20.71 -22.47
C ALA A 838 -11.03 -19.99 -22.58
N GLU A 839 -11.33 -19.37 -23.74
CA GLU A 839 -12.61 -18.69 -23.98
C GLU A 839 -13.77 -19.68 -23.94
N ASP A 840 -13.63 -20.83 -24.60
CA ASP A 840 -14.65 -21.89 -24.63
C ASP A 840 -14.98 -22.40 -23.22
N GLU A 841 -13.98 -22.56 -22.35
CA GLU A 841 -14.18 -22.99 -20.95
C GLU A 841 -14.92 -21.93 -20.10
N THR A 842 -14.79 -20.64 -20.45
CA THR A 842 -15.44 -19.55 -19.69
C THR A 842 -16.93 -19.36 -19.99
N VAL A 843 -17.45 -20.01 -21.04
CA VAL A 843 -18.84 -19.85 -21.51
C VAL A 843 -19.85 -20.23 -20.42
N ASN A 844 -19.56 -21.27 -19.63
CA ASN A 844 -20.48 -21.79 -18.61
C ASN A 844 -20.28 -21.20 -17.21
N LEU A 845 -19.34 -20.27 -17.03
CA LEU A 845 -19.13 -19.58 -15.76
C LEU A 845 -20.16 -18.47 -15.55
N ASP A 846 -20.46 -18.16 -14.29
CA ASP A 846 -21.22 -16.96 -13.96
C ASP A 846 -20.40 -15.69 -14.24
N GLU A 847 -21.04 -14.52 -14.22
CA GLU A 847 -20.35 -13.28 -14.60
C GLU A 847 -19.19 -12.94 -13.65
N ASN A 848 -19.33 -13.27 -12.35
CA ASN A 848 -18.30 -13.04 -11.34
C ASN A 848 -17.04 -13.88 -11.60
N GLY A 849 -17.19 -15.17 -11.94
CA GLY A 849 -16.06 -16.04 -12.30
C GLY A 849 -15.52 -15.77 -13.70
N ARG A 850 -16.39 -15.34 -14.63
CA ARG A 850 -16.04 -15.12 -16.05
C ARG A 850 -15.25 -13.82 -16.27
N ALA A 851 -15.64 -12.72 -15.63
CA ALA A 851 -15.09 -11.40 -15.95
C ALA A 851 -13.57 -11.29 -15.74
N PRO A 852 -12.97 -11.77 -14.62
CA PRO A 852 -11.52 -11.71 -14.42
C PRO A 852 -10.74 -12.53 -15.46
N LEU A 853 -11.24 -13.73 -15.78
CA LEU A 853 -10.63 -14.62 -16.77
C LEU A 853 -10.69 -14.00 -18.17
N ARG A 854 -11.81 -13.39 -18.56
CA ARG A 854 -11.96 -12.69 -19.85
C ARG A 854 -11.04 -11.47 -19.94
N ALA A 855 -10.93 -10.65 -18.90
CA ALA A 855 -10.02 -9.51 -18.90
C ALA A 855 -8.57 -9.94 -19.17
N ARG A 856 -8.12 -10.99 -18.49
CA ARG A 856 -6.79 -11.55 -18.68
C ARG A 856 -6.61 -12.16 -20.07
N LEU A 857 -7.61 -12.90 -20.55
CA LEU A 857 -7.65 -13.52 -21.88
C LEU A 857 -7.47 -12.48 -22.99
N PHE A 858 -8.33 -11.45 -23.00
CA PHE A 858 -8.33 -10.44 -24.05
C PHE A 858 -7.09 -9.56 -23.98
N THR A 859 -6.53 -9.32 -22.79
CA THR A 859 -5.25 -8.61 -22.64
C THR A 859 -4.12 -9.34 -23.35
N ILE A 860 -3.95 -10.65 -23.09
CA ILE A 860 -2.88 -11.45 -23.73
C ILE A 860 -3.16 -11.58 -25.24
N ARG A 861 -4.43 -11.76 -25.64
CA ARG A 861 -4.83 -11.84 -27.05
C ARG A 861 -4.50 -10.54 -27.79
N ALA A 862 -4.81 -9.39 -27.20
CA ALA A 862 -4.52 -8.09 -27.76
C ALA A 862 -3.01 -7.87 -27.94
N ALA A 863 -2.20 -8.23 -26.94
CA ALA A 863 -0.75 -8.14 -27.01
C ALA A 863 -0.17 -9.07 -28.10
N ALA A 864 -0.65 -10.31 -28.19
CA ALA A 864 -0.23 -11.26 -29.23
C ALA A 864 -0.55 -10.73 -30.64
N HIS A 865 -1.73 -10.16 -30.84
CA HIS A 865 -2.08 -9.51 -32.11
C HIS A 865 -1.22 -8.30 -32.41
N LEU A 866 -0.95 -7.45 -31.41
CA LEU A 866 -0.15 -6.23 -31.54
C LEU A 866 1.26 -6.55 -32.02
N VAL A 867 1.97 -7.44 -31.31
CA VAL A 867 3.35 -7.83 -31.63
C VAL A 867 3.45 -8.60 -32.95
N SER A 868 2.36 -9.26 -33.37
CA SER A 868 2.26 -9.90 -34.69
C SER A 868 1.89 -8.94 -35.84
N GLY A 869 1.72 -7.64 -35.57
CA GLY A 869 1.30 -6.63 -36.56
C GLY A 869 -0.18 -6.68 -36.99
N ARG A 870 -1.01 -7.46 -36.28
CA ARG A 870 -2.47 -7.60 -36.53
C ARG A 870 -3.24 -6.49 -35.80
N LEU A 871 -3.03 -5.24 -36.21
CA LEU A 871 -3.53 -4.06 -35.47
C LEU A 871 -5.06 -3.99 -35.37
N ARG A 872 -5.80 -4.46 -36.38
CA ARG A 872 -7.28 -4.44 -36.35
C ARG A 872 -7.84 -5.41 -35.32
N GLU A 873 -7.29 -6.62 -35.28
CA GLU A 873 -7.63 -7.66 -34.32
C GLU A 873 -7.19 -7.27 -32.91
N SER A 874 -6.01 -6.65 -32.79
CA SER A 874 -5.53 -6.09 -31.52
C SER A 874 -6.50 -5.05 -30.96
N ARG A 875 -6.96 -4.10 -31.80
CA ARG A 875 -7.95 -3.08 -31.42
C ARG A 875 -9.22 -3.68 -30.84
N ALA A 876 -9.82 -4.64 -31.53
CA ALA A 876 -11.03 -5.32 -31.06
C ALA A 876 -10.80 -6.05 -29.72
N ALA A 877 -9.65 -6.71 -29.57
CA ALA A 877 -9.29 -7.39 -28.33
C ALA A 877 -9.03 -6.42 -27.16
N THR A 878 -8.38 -5.27 -27.40
CA THR A 878 -8.17 -4.23 -26.38
C THR A 878 -9.47 -3.62 -25.88
N GLU A 879 -10.48 -3.43 -26.74
CA GLU A 879 -11.80 -2.94 -26.34
C GLU A 879 -12.50 -3.92 -25.39
N GLU A 880 -12.42 -5.22 -25.67
CA GLU A 880 -12.92 -6.26 -24.76
C GLU A 880 -12.13 -6.33 -23.45
N ALA A 881 -10.80 -6.26 -23.52
CA ALA A 881 -9.91 -6.29 -22.36
C ALA A 881 -10.20 -5.14 -21.39
N LEU A 882 -10.30 -3.90 -21.90
CA LEU A 882 -10.54 -2.73 -21.08
C LEU A 882 -11.92 -2.78 -20.42
N ARG A 883 -12.99 -3.09 -21.19
CA ARG A 883 -14.35 -3.17 -20.65
C ARG A 883 -14.48 -4.22 -19.54
N THR A 884 -13.90 -5.40 -19.75
CA THR A 884 -13.96 -6.48 -18.76
C THR A 884 -13.10 -6.17 -17.53
N ALA A 885 -11.91 -5.59 -17.72
CA ALA A 885 -11.06 -5.17 -16.60
C ALA A 885 -11.73 -4.07 -15.75
N GLU A 886 -12.34 -3.05 -16.37
CA GLU A 886 -13.07 -1.98 -15.66
C GLU A 886 -14.25 -2.54 -14.85
N ALA A 887 -14.96 -3.55 -15.38
CA ALA A 887 -16.06 -4.20 -14.67
C ALA A 887 -15.62 -4.97 -13.41
N THR A 888 -14.39 -5.52 -13.40
CA THR A 888 -13.87 -6.27 -12.23
C THR A 888 -13.41 -5.41 -11.07
N GLN A 889 -13.14 -4.12 -11.32
CA GLN A 889 -12.49 -3.21 -10.36
C GLN A 889 -11.13 -3.71 -9.84
N ASP A 890 -10.51 -4.70 -10.51
CA ASP A 890 -9.17 -5.21 -10.18
C ASP A 890 -8.11 -4.35 -10.87
N ALA A 891 -7.29 -3.67 -10.07
CA ALA A 891 -6.23 -2.80 -10.55
C ALA A 891 -5.17 -3.54 -11.39
N THR A 892 -4.89 -4.82 -11.09
CA THR A 892 -3.90 -5.61 -11.82
C THR A 892 -4.38 -5.90 -13.23
N LEU A 893 -5.64 -6.30 -13.38
CA LEU A 893 -6.25 -6.56 -14.68
C LEU A 893 -6.39 -5.26 -15.48
N LEU A 894 -6.79 -4.17 -14.83
CA LEU A 894 -6.93 -2.88 -15.48
C LEU A 894 -5.58 -2.32 -15.94
N SER A 895 -4.52 -2.42 -15.13
CA SER A 895 -3.18 -1.99 -15.50
C SER A 895 -2.71 -2.74 -16.76
N GLY A 896 -2.80 -4.07 -16.75
CA GLY A 896 -2.40 -4.89 -17.90
C GLY A 896 -3.16 -4.55 -19.18
N ALA A 897 -4.48 -4.32 -19.10
CA ALA A 897 -5.27 -3.89 -20.25
C ALA A 897 -4.83 -2.50 -20.75
N LEU A 898 -4.63 -1.54 -19.85
CA LEU A 898 -4.17 -0.19 -20.19
C LEU A 898 -2.78 -0.19 -20.83
N SER A 899 -1.85 -1.04 -20.38
CA SER A 899 -0.51 -1.16 -20.99
C SER A 899 -0.60 -1.48 -22.48
N VAL A 900 -1.41 -2.49 -22.85
CA VAL A 900 -1.58 -2.92 -24.25
C VAL A 900 -2.36 -1.89 -25.07
N VAL A 901 -3.37 -1.25 -24.49
CA VAL A 901 -4.13 -0.16 -25.15
C VAL A 901 -3.22 1.03 -25.46
N GLY A 902 -2.34 1.40 -24.52
CA GLY A 902 -1.38 2.48 -24.69
C GLY A 902 -0.35 2.16 -25.75
N GLU A 903 0.15 0.93 -25.78
CA GLU A 903 1.09 0.48 -26.81
C GLU A 903 0.45 0.43 -28.20
N LEU A 904 -0.80 -0.03 -28.32
CA LEU A 904 -1.54 0.03 -29.58
C LEU A 904 -1.71 1.48 -30.07
N ALA A 905 -2.08 2.41 -29.18
CA ALA A 905 -2.18 3.83 -29.54
C ALA A 905 -0.83 4.39 -30.03
N ARG A 906 0.27 3.95 -29.42
CA ARG A 906 1.64 4.29 -29.81
C ARG A 906 1.97 3.82 -31.23
N GLU A 907 1.70 2.55 -31.54
CA GLU A 907 1.94 1.96 -32.87
C GLU A 907 1.04 2.56 -33.96
N GLU A 908 -0.16 3.04 -33.59
CA GLU A 908 -1.06 3.75 -34.51
C GLU A 908 -0.71 5.24 -34.69
N GLY A 909 0.30 5.75 -33.98
CA GLY A 909 0.70 7.16 -34.04
C GLY A 909 -0.26 8.12 -33.33
N ARG A 910 -1.16 7.62 -32.49
CA ARG A 910 -2.07 8.45 -31.67
C ARG A 910 -1.35 8.91 -30.39
N VAL A 911 -0.44 9.87 -30.56
CA VAL A 911 0.54 10.27 -29.53
C VAL A 911 -0.12 10.73 -28.23
N GLU A 912 -1.11 11.62 -28.28
CA GLU A 912 -1.78 12.13 -27.06
C GLU A 912 -2.56 11.03 -26.34
N ASP A 913 -3.30 10.18 -27.09
CA ASP A 913 -4.01 9.04 -26.51
C ASP A 913 -3.04 8.08 -25.82
N ALA A 914 -1.91 7.75 -26.47
CA ALA A 914 -0.89 6.88 -25.91
C ALA A 914 -0.33 7.43 -24.59
N ARG A 915 -0.10 8.76 -24.54
CA ARG A 915 0.39 9.45 -23.35
C ARG A 915 -0.62 9.44 -22.21
N ASP A 916 -1.89 9.72 -22.48
CA ASP A 916 -2.96 9.71 -21.47
C ASP A 916 -3.21 8.30 -20.92
N ILE A 917 -3.26 7.31 -21.81
CA ILE A 917 -3.46 5.91 -21.43
C ILE A 917 -2.25 5.41 -20.63
N ALA A 918 -1.01 5.71 -21.04
CA ALA A 918 0.18 5.30 -20.30
C ALA A 918 0.27 5.97 -18.91
N ARG A 919 -0.17 7.23 -18.76
CA ARG A 919 -0.29 7.88 -17.44
C ARG A 919 -1.30 7.18 -16.54
N ARG A 920 -2.45 6.81 -17.09
CA ARG A 920 -3.45 5.99 -16.39
C ARG A 920 -2.90 4.61 -16.03
N ALA A 921 -2.13 3.98 -16.93
CA ALA A 921 -1.49 2.69 -16.68
C ALA A 921 -0.50 2.79 -15.52
N VAL A 922 0.43 3.77 -15.51
CA VAL A 922 1.37 3.98 -14.39
C VAL A 922 0.64 4.24 -13.07
N THR A 923 -0.42 5.05 -13.09
CA THR A 923 -1.24 5.30 -11.90
C THR A 923 -1.87 4.01 -11.41
N THR A 924 -2.42 3.21 -12.32
CA THR A 924 -3.03 1.90 -12.03
C THR A 924 -1.98 0.84 -11.65
N ALA A 925 -0.76 0.91 -12.13
CA ALA A 925 0.33 -0.01 -11.81
C ALA A 925 0.87 0.23 -10.40
N ARG A 926 1.00 1.50 -9.99
CA ARG A 926 1.15 1.87 -8.58
C ARG A 926 -0.02 1.32 -7.75
N ARG A 927 -1.14 1.03 -8.43
CA ARG A 927 -2.31 0.40 -7.83
C ARG A 927 -2.26 -1.10 -7.54
N THR A 928 -1.19 -1.80 -7.93
CA THR A 928 -1.20 -3.27 -7.88
C THR A 928 -0.31 -3.91 -6.84
N GLY A 929 0.67 -3.22 -6.25
CA GLY A 929 1.67 -3.92 -5.43
C GLY A 929 2.84 -4.51 -6.18
N ASP A 930 2.79 -4.44 -7.50
CA ASP A 930 3.70 -5.17 -8.34
C ASP A 930 4.79 -4.23 -8.88
N PRO A 931 6.00 -4.27 -8.31
CA PRO A 931 7.08 -3.41 -8.75
C PRO A 931 7.53 -3.74 -10.19
N THR A 932 7.24 -4.95 -10.69
CA THR A 932 7.53 -5.30 -12.08
C THR A 932 6.56 -4.64 -13.05
N LEU A 933 5.26 -4.63 -12.75
CA LEU A 933 4.26 -3.91 -13.55
C LEU A 933 4.54 -2.41 -13.55
N LEU A 934 4.88 -1.83 -12.40
CA LEU A 934 5.21 -0.41 -12.31
C LEU A 934 6.44 -0.04 -13.16
N ALA A 935 7.51 -0.83 -13.12
CA ALA A 935 8.69 -0.59 -13.95
C ALA A 935 8.37 -0.71 -15.44
N PHE A 936 7.52 -1.67 -15.82
CA PHE A 936 7.09 -1.87 -17.19
C PHE A 936 6.27 -0.67 -17.70
N ASP A 937 5.25 -0.25 -16.95
CA ASP A 937 4.40 0.88 -17.36
C ASP A 937 5.14 2.22 -17.30
N GLN A 938 6.13 2.39 -16.43
CA GLN A 938 7.05 3.56 -16.49
C GLN A 938 7.85 3.57 -17.79
N SER A 939 8.25 2.40 -18.30
CA SER A 939 8.95 2.29 -19.58
C SER A 939 8.01 2.63 -20.75
N ASN A 940 6.77 2.15 -20.72
CA ASN A 940 5.77 2.49 -21.73
C ASN A 940 5.45 4.00 -21.76
N LEU A 941 5.30 4.62 -20.59
CA LEU A 941 5.10 6.06 -20.49
C LEU A 941 6.32 6.84 -20.98
N ALA A 942 7.54 6.38 -20.69
CA ALA A 942 8.75 7.01 -21.22
C ALA A 942 8.77 6.99 -22.75
N GLY A 943 8.36 5.87 -23.37
CA GLY A 943 8.21 5.77 -24.83
C GLY A 943 7.14 6.71 -25.40
N ALA A 944 6.00 6.85 -24.72
CA ALA A 944 4.95 7.78 -25.12
C ALA A 944 5.38 9.26 -25.02
N GLU A 945 6.05 9.65 -23.92
CA GLU A 945 6.59 11.00 -23.74
C GLU A 945 7.69 11.33 -24.76
N LEU A 946 8.49 10.34 -25.15
CA LEU A 946 9.49 10.50 -26.20
C LEU A 946 8.85 10.82 -27.56
N LEU A 947 7.76 10.15 -27.91
CA LEU A 947 7.00 10.42 -29.14
C LEU A 947 6.28 11.77 -29.09
N ALA A 948 5.85 12.21 -27.91
CA ALA A 948 5.32 13.56 -27.68
C ALA A 948 6.42 14.65 -27.72
N GLY A 949 7.70 14.27 -27.77
CA GLY A 949 8.83 15.19 -27.83
C GLY A 949 9.33 15.68 -26.47
N ASP A 950 8.79 15.19 -25.34
CA ASP A 950 9.26 15.53 -24.00
C ASP A 950 10.43 14.62 -23.58
N GLN A 951 11.60 14.96 -24.11
CA GLN A 951 12.85 14.23 -23.84
C GLN A 951 13.23 14.22 -22.36
N VAL A 952 12.88 15.27 -21.60
CA VAL A 952 13.23 15.39 -20.19
C VAL A 952 12.44 14.40 -19.36
N ARG A 953 11.11 14.37 -19.55
CA ARG A 953 10.24 13.40 -18.88
C ARG A 953 10.58 11.97 -19.29
N ALA A 954 10.76 11.72 -20.58
CA ALA A 954 11.14 10.40 -21.09
C ALA A 954 12.43 9.87 -20.43
N THR A 955 13.46 10.72 -20.30
CA THR A 955 14.73 10.37 -19.65
C THR A 955 14.56 10.11 -18.15
N ALA A 956 13.76 10.92 -17.45
CA ALA A 956 13.52 10.73 -16.02
C ALA A 956 12.78 9.41 -15.74
N LEU A 957 11.77 9.11 -16.55
CA LEU A 957 10.94 7.91 -16.43
C LEU A 957 11.72 6.64 -16.77
N SER A 958 12.46 6.60 -17.88
CA SER A 958 13.26 5.42 -18.25
C SER A 958 14.34 5.11 -17.21
N ASN A 959 15.00 6.13 -16.65
CA ASN A 959 15.94 5.96 -15.55
C ASN A 959 15.28 5.46 -14.27
N SER A 960 14.05 5.91 -13.97
CA SER A 960 13.26 5.39 -12.85
C SER A 960 12.92 3.92 -13.03
N ALA A 961 12.44 3.55 -14.22
CA ALA A 961 12.08 2.18 -14.56
C ALA A 961 13.27 1.23 -14.41
N VAL A 962 14.45 1.58 -14.95
CA VAL A 962 15.66 0.77 -14.84
C VAL A 962 16.13 0.64 -13.39
N ARG A 963 16.11 1.72 -12.60
CA ARG A 963 16.47 1.64 -11.16
C ARG A 963 15.55 0.71 -10.39
N LEU A 964 14.24 0.82 -10.64
CA LEU A 964 13.25 -0.06 -10.00
C LEU A 964 13.48 -1.50 -10.41
N ALA A 965 13.58 -1.79 -11.71
CA ALA A 965 13.80 -3.14 -12.23
C ALA A 965 15.09 -3.78 -11.69
N ARG A 966 16.21 -3.03 -11.61
CA ARG A 966 17.48 -3.53 -11.02
C ARG A 966 17.35 -3.90 -9.56
N SER A 967 16.57 -3.14 -8.79
CA SER A 967 16.39 -3.40 -7.36
C SER A 967 15.70 -4.74 -7.06
N LEU A 968 15.01 -5.31 -8.06
CA LEU A 968 14.33 -6.60 -7.98
C LEU A 968 15.27 -7.79 -8.29
N GLY A 969 16.51 -7.53 -8.71
CA GLY A 969 17.40 -8.57 -9.22
C GLY A 969 17.00 -9.07 -10.62
N PRO A 970 17.40 -10.30 -11.00
CA PRO A 970 17.01 -10.91 -12.27
C PRO A 970 15.49 -10.99 -12.41
N SER A 971 14.91 -10.18 -13.29
CA SER A 971 13.46 -10.10 -13.51
C SER A 971 13.15 -9.91 -15.00
N TRP A 972 11.97 -10.35 -15.42
CA TRP A 972 11.51 -10.25 -16.81
C TRP A 972 11.45 -8.80 -17.33
N VAL A 973 11.29 -7.81 -16.44
CA VAL A 973 11.08 -6.40 -16.81
C VAL A 973 12.38 -5.62 -17.06
N LEU A 974 13.51 -6.03 -16.47
CA LEU A 974 14.77 -5.30 -16.60
C LEU A 974 15.22 -5.13 -18.06
N PRO A 975 15.19 -6.17 -18.91
CA PRO A 975 15.57 -6.01 -20.31
C PRO A 975 14.64 -5.06 -21.08
N TYR A 976 13.34 -5.05 -20.81
CA TYR A 976 12.40 -4.09 -21.42
C TYR A 976 12.71 -2.65 -21.01
N ALA A 977 12.98 -2.41 -19.72
CA ALA A 977 13.35 -1.09 -19.22
C ALA A 977 14.67 -0.59 -19.84
N LEU A 978 15.64 -1.49 -20.06
CA LEU A 978 16.91 -1.17 -20.71
C LEU A 978 16.76 -0.87 -22.20
N VAL A 979 15.93 -1.63 -22.94
CA VAL A 979 15.60 -1.31 -24.34
C VAL A 979 14.93 0.06 -24.45
N CYS A 980 13.95 0.35 -23.60
CA CYS A 980 13.30 1.66 -23.57
C CYS A 980 14.30 2.77 -23.26
N ARG A 981 15.17 2.58 -22.26
CA ARG A 981 16.24 3.55 -21.94
C ARG A 981 17.18 3.75 -23.13
N ALA A 982 17.65 2.68 -23.77
CA ALA A 982 18.51 2.77 -24.95
C ALA A 982 17.85 3.57 -26.08
N GLU A 983 16.55 3.37 -26.32
CA GLU A 983 15.79 4.15 -27.30
C GLU A 983 15.71 5.63 -26.94
N VAL A 984 15.38 5.95 -25.69
CA VAL A 984 15.33 7.34 -25.19
C VAL A 984 16.69 8.02 -25.33
N GLU A 985 17.78 7.38 -24.87
CA GLU A 985 19.12 7.94 -24.94
C GLU A 985 19.59 8.15 -26.38
N LEU A 986 19.31 7.18 -27.27
CA LEU A 986 19.65 7.27 -28.69
C LEU A 986 18.93 8.44 -29.36
N ARG A 987 17.62 8.60 -29.13
CA ARG A 987 16.81 9.70 -29.69
C ARG A 987 17.18 11.06 -29.10
N CYS A 988 17.71 11.10 -27.88
CA CYS A 988 18.26 12.30 -27.27
C CYS A 988 19.71 12.61 -27.69
N GLY A 989 20.33 11.80 -28.56
CA GLY A 989 21.70 11.98 -29.04
C GLY A 989 22.80 11.57 -28.05
N ARG A 990 22.44 10.89 -26.95
CA ARG A 990 23.35 10.42 -25.90
C ARG A 990 23.84 9.00 -26.22
N LEU A 991 24.67 8.91 -27.26
CA LEU A 991 25.11 7.64 -27.85
C LEU A 991 25.88 6.72 -26.87
N PRO A 992 26.79 7.23 -26.00
CA PRO A 992 27.47 6.38 -25.02
C PRO A 992 26.51 5.75 -23.99
N GLU A 993 25.52 6.51 -23.53
CA GLU A 993 24.50 6.05 -22.59
C GLU A 993 23.56 5.02 -23.24
N ALA A 994 23.24 5.21 -24.53
CA ALA A 994 22.49 4.23 -25.31
C ALA A 994 23.27 2.92 -25.50
N GLU A 995 24.57 2.98 -25.78
CA GLU A 995 25.43 1.79 -25.88
C GLU A 995 25.49 1.04 -24.55
N ALA A 996 25.77 1.75 -23.44
CA ALA A 996 25.84 1.14 -22.12
C ALA A 996 24.53 0.45 -21.73
N ALA A 997 23.37 1.04 -22.07
CA ALA A 997 22.08 0.42 -21.85
C ALA A 997 21.85 -0.84 -22.71
N LEU A 998 22.33 -0.87 -23.96
CA LEU A 998 22.26 -2.05 -24.84
C LEU A 998 23.22 -3.17 -24.40
N GLU A 999 24.42 -2.83 -23.93
CA GLU A 999 25.39 -3.81 -23.39
C GLU A 999 24.82 -4.50 -22.16
N GLU A 1000 24.28 -3.72 -21.22
CA GLU A 1000 23.62 -4.28 -20.04
C GLU A 1000 22.35 -5.06 -20.41
N CYS A 1001 21.61 -4.62 -21.43
CA CYS A 1001 20.45 -5.35 -21.94
C CYS A 1001 20.87 -6.72 -22.50
N ALA A 1002 22.02 -6.81 -23.15
CA ALA A 1002 22.54 -8.07 -23.68
C ALA A 1002 22.82 -9.08 -22.55
N GLU A 1003 23.42 -8.64 -21.45
CA GLU A 1003 23.63 -9.48 -20.26
C GLU A 1003 22.30 -9.91 -19.63
N ALA A 1004 21.35 -8.96 -19.48
CA ALA A 1004 20.07 -9.22 -18.85
C ALA A 1004 19.17 -10.15 -19.70
N VAL A 1005 19.18 -10.02 -21.03
CA VAL A 1005 18.36 -10.83 -21.93
C VAL A 1005 18.92 -12.23 -22.15
N GLU A 1006 20.21 -12.49 -21.90
CA GLU A 1006 20.74 -13.86 -21.90
C GLU A 1006 20.06 -14.76 -20.86
N LEU A 1007 19.62 -14.16 -19.75
CA LEU A 1007 18.90 -14.85 -18.67
C LEU A 1007 17.44 -15.13 -19.03
N THR A 1008 16.76 -14.23 -19.75
CA THR A 1008 15.31 -14.33 -20.03
C THR A 1008 15.00 -14.87 -21.44
N ARG A 1009 15.93 -14.68 -22.39
CA ARG A 1009 15.81 -15.00 -23.82
C ARG A 1009 14.53 -14.48 -24.47
N ASP A 1010 14.04 -13.35 -24.00
CA ASP A 1010 12.78 -12.77 -24.48
C ASP A 1010 12.89 -12.34 -25.96
N PRO A 1011 12.08 -12.90 -26.88
CA PRO A 1011 12.16 -12.59 -28.31
C PRO A 1011 11.89 -11.13 -28.67
N GLN A 1012 11.00 -10.45 -27.93
CA GLN A 1012 10.63 -9.06 -28.21
C GLN A 1012 11.77 -8.11 -27.85
N VAL A 1013 12.39 -8.34 -26.70
CA VAL A 1013 13.57 -7.60 -26.24
C VAL A 1013 14.73 -7.81 -27.21
N LEU A 1014 14.98 -9.04 -27.65
CA LEU A 1014 16.04 -9.35 -28.62
C LEU A 1014 15.84 -8.59 -29.93
N GLU A 1015 14.61 -8.49 -30.43
CA GLU A 1015 14.31 -7.74 -31.65
C GLU A 1015 14.51 -6.23 -31.45
N GLY A 1016 14.00 -5.68 -30.34
CA GLY A 1016 14.22 -4.27 -29.98
C GLY A 1016 15.70 -3.91 -29.84
N MET A 1017 16.48 -4.78 -29.19
CA MET A 1017 17.93 -4.62 -29.03
C MET A 1017 18.67 -4.64 -30.38
N ARG A 1018 18.32 -5.57 -31.29
CA ARG A 1018 18.91 -5.61 -32.64
C ARG A 1018 18.59 -4.34 -33.42
N ARG A 1019 17.33 -3.90 -33.43
CA ARG A 1019 16.89 -2.68 -34.10
C ARG A 1019 17.69 -1.47 -33.62
N LEU A 1020 17.76 -1.26 -32.31
CA LEU A 1020 18.49 -0.13 -31.72
C LEU A 1020 20.01 -0.20 -31.93
N SER A 1021 20.59 -1.41 -31.96
CA SER A 1021 22.02 -1.59 -32.24
C SER A 1021 22.38 -1.17 -33.67
N VAL A 1022 21.51 -1.47 -34.65
CA VAL A 1022 21.67 -1.02 -36.04
C VAL A 1022 21.57 0.50 -36.13
N GLU A 1023 20.57 1.10 -35.47
CA GLU A 1023 20.39 2.56 -35.46
C GLU A 1023 21.55 3.29 -34.77
N LEU A 1024 22.06 2.76 -33.65
CA LEU A 1024 23.22 3.30 -32.95
C LEU A 1024 24.47 3.26 -33.84
N SER A 1025 24.67 2.16 -34.57
CA SER A 1025 25.77 2.01 -35.53
C SER A 1025 25.67 3.04 -36.68
N ALA A 1026 24.46 3.28 -37.17
CA ALA A 1026 24.20 4.31 -38.19
C ALA A 1026 24.42 5.74 -37.65
N ALA A 1027 24.02 6.03 -36.41
CA ALA A 1027 24.25 7.32 -35.77
C ALA A 1027 25.75 7.61 -35.59
N ARG A 1028 26.54 6.58 -35.25
CA ARG A 1028 28.00 6.67 -35.14
C ARG A 1028 28.68 6.95 -36.47
N SER A 1029 28.28 6.26 -37.54
CA SER A 1029 28.85 6.48 -38.87
C SER A 1029 28.46 7.85 -39.43
N GLY A 1030 27.25 8.35 -39.14
CA GLY A 1030 26.81 9.70 -39.47
C GLY A 1030 27.55 10.81 -38.70
N SER A 1031 27.96 10.56 -37.46
CA SER A 1031 28.74 11.52 -36.64
C SER A 1031 30.22 11.62 -37.04
N ARG A 1032 30.73 10.68 -37.85
CA ARG A 1032 32.13 10.64 -38.33
C ARG A 1032 32.38 11.44 -39.63
N HIS A 1033 31.60 12.48 -39.90
CA HIS A 1033 31.93 13.45 -40.95
C HIS A 1033 31.95 14.89 -40.44
N PRO A 1034 33.15 15.37 -40.06
CA PRO A 1034 33.55 16.72 -40.37
C PRO A 1034 34.90 16.73 -41.11
N GLY A 1035 34.88 17.12 -42.39
CA GLY A 1035 36.05 17.65 -43.10
C GLY A 1035 37.04 16.63 -43.68
N HIS A 1036 36.88 16.28 -44.95
CA HIS A 1036 37.86 16.63 -45.99
C HIS A 1036 37.31 16.33 -47.40
N ARG A 1037 37.18 17.43 -48.16
CA ARG A 1037 36.88 17.58 -49.60
C ARG A 1037 35.42 17.58 -50.01
#